data_AF-A0A812TAA3-F1
#
_entry.id   AF-A0A812TAA3-F1
#
_cell.length_a   1.000
_cell.length_b   1.000
_cell.length_c   1.000
_cell.angle_alpha   90.00
_cell.angle_beta   90.00
_cell.angle_gamma   90.00
#
_symmetry.space_group_name_H-M   'P 1'
#
loop_
_entity.id
_entity.type
_entity.pdbx_description
1 polymer ?
#
loop_
_entity_poly.entity_id
_entity_poly.type
_entity_poly.pdbx_seq_one_letter_code
_entity_poly.pdbx_strand_id
1 'polypeptide(L)'
;MEAEDFSHKTVAIIDGSGSVQQAWLPDLSLYSHPRIVILRLGAPVWFHRPGVDVSLPPGPLARCADPTATDAMRESLDAKRYLATFKGKLRHSQVRMALANLHHNDFDVVIVDRLDGSYDYEQLLFSSTFSLILQGDMLQTFHFAEAVCSGGIPVLISSHWIPPLQELIPFESYGMRFRDDDIPSLIVKLRAVDEFTRRQLRQRAVEACRSHFRTMEVQAASVAQQLSLASHRSALLKESADSLGVGRCATAADSVPTLFYIMSVTEAEALAPKLRGCLLSGLAGTVHHAFLSLRRVSSNCMALQLEHAHVVVVPGYSALDALARPLSFPGRLCGARQVYEGYQQLQSDARLRGKMLVLLDRGSARISQDQTYSWLLLGARRDAFQYGVDISMPTEPTPRCASESASRSYLEPLTQKRYLISFKGSFQDRPLAAEVAAFHRDRPNVVVVDDVNAGYDSEFLLWNSIFNLVVATADDRDARFNEVVCAGGIPVAMADATWVPPFDGFIRFSSYGVLVDTDPSMLLPRLRDVLVNRAEVYVLRENARKVCTRFLQTREIQAAAALEALETPNRAEDDSLSVVLTQTIFDEEQNHLYALFETGALFRAVASRARTLQHLWMTVAAGPFENLAADREAVYAVGSDHKVYKHSGPLQSVTIDADWTEVSRGQVQALAIHKKAILAAGLDGNIYQQPLDAMSIYTDWELVIEGQNFHRISVRDGVLYATSELSVVHSLDLARPSRGWEEASIRHLPGDVRHLL
;
A
#
# COMPACT_ATOMS: atom_id res chain seq x y z
N MET A 1 55.57 -0.63 -5.42
CA MET A 1 55.00 -1.81 -6.11
C MET A 1 54.13 -1.29 -7.23
N GLU A 2 54.53 -1.55 -8.47
CA GLU A 2 53.92 -0.98 -9.68
C GLU A 2 52.46 -1.43 -9.84
N ALA A 3 51.56 -0.46 -9.99
CA ALA A 3 50.10 -0.65 -9.99
C ALA A 3 49.53 -1.16 -11.35
N GLU A 4 50.39 -1.47 -12.33
CA GLU A 4 49.94 -1.90 -13.67
C GLU A 4 49.30 -3.31 -13.67
N ASP A 5 49.69 -4.20 -12.76
CA ASP A 5 49.26 -5.62 -12.76
C ASP A 5 47.81 -5.87 -12.25
N PHE A 6 47.15 -4.85 -11.68
CA PHE A 6 45.74 -4.94 -11.25
C PHE A 6 44.75 -4.30 -12.22
N SER A 7 45.23 -3.50 -13.18
CA SER A 7 44.37 -2.74 -14.10
C SER A 7 43.43 -3.63 -14.91
N HIS A 8 43.82 -4.86 -15.23
CA HIS A 8 43.06 -5.82 -16.04
C HIS A 8 42.28 -6.88 -15.24
N LYS A 9 42.42 -6.93 -13.90
CA LYS A 9 41.81 -7.98 -13.06
C LYS A 9 40.45 -7.53 -12.53
N THR A 10 39.52 -8.48 -12.40
CA THR A 10 38.28 -8.25 -11.65
C THR A 10 38.59 -8.33 -10.17
N VAL A 11 38.19 -7.31 -9.41
CA VAL A 11 38.38 -7.22 -7.96
C VAL A 11 37.06 -7.53 -7.27
N ALA A 12 37.05 -8.63 -6.51
CA ALA A 12 35.95 -9.04 -5.65
C ALA A 12 36.14 -8.46 -4.25
N ILE A 13 35.20 -7.64 -3.78
CA ILE A 13 35.22 -7.04 -2.44
C ILE A 13 34.16 -7.74 -1.59
N ILE A 14 34.60 -8.35 -0.49
CA ILE A 14 33.69 -8.92 0.50
C ILE A 14 33.32 -7.83 1.50
N ASP A 15 32.06 -7.45 1.51
CA ASP A 15 31.53 -6.43 2.39
C ASP A 15 30.95 -7.07 3.66
N GLY A 16 31.68 -6.91 4.77
CA GLY A 16 31.31 -7.39 6.09
C GLY A 16 30.52 -6.37 6.93
N SER A 17 30.17 -5.20 6.38
CA SER A 17 29.46 -4.17 7.13
C SER A 17 27.99 -4.55 7.37
N GLY A 18 27.66 -4.94 8.60
CA GLY A 18 26.30 -5.31 9.00
C GLY A 18 25.28 -4.16 8.95
N SER A 19 25.73 -2.90 8.91
CA SER A 19 24.88 -1.72 8.77
C SER A 19 25.29 -0.90 7.55
N VAL A 20 24.33 -0.59 6.68
CA VAL A 20 24.51 0.51 5.71
C VAL A 20 24.24 1.79 6.48
N GLN A 21 25.26 2.35 7.15
CA GLN A 21 25.23 3.79 7.40
C GLN A 21 25.43 4.45 6.03
N GLN A 22 24.53 5.36 5.64
CA GLN A 22 24.65 6.17 4.41
C GLN A 22 26.03 6.85 4.25
N ALA A 23 26.79 7.00 5.34
CA ALA A 23 28.14 7.54 5.37
C ALA A 23 29.26 6.60 4.89
N TRP A 24 28.98 5.33 4.60
CA TRP A 24 30.00 4.31 4.28
C TRP A 24 29.82 3.66 2.89
N LEU A 25 29.08 4.28 1.98
CA LEU A 25 29.21 3.89 0.58
C LEU A 25 30.65 4.21 0.15
N PRO A 26 31.44 3.22 -0.34
CA PRO A 26 32.69 3.55 -1.00
C PRO A 26 32.38 4.57 -2.11
N ASP A 27 33.34 5.43 -2.42
CA ASP A 27 33.22 6.40 -3.51
C ASP A 27 32.45 5.79 -4.70
N LEU A 28 31.39 6.46 -5.16
CA LEU A 28 30.52 6.00 -6.25
C LEU A 28 31.34 5.67 -7.51
N SER A 29 32.53 6.25 -7.66
CA SER A 29 33.51 5.91 -8.70
C SER A 29 34.00 4.44 -8.61
N LEU A 30 34.18 3.91 -7.40
CA LEU A 30 34.57 2.52 -7.15
C LEU A 30 33.39 1.57 -7.39
N TYR A 31 32.20 1.93 -6.92
CA TYR A 31 31.00 1.10 -7.08
C TYR A 31 30.52 1.03 -8.54
N SER A 32 30.72 2.08 -9.34
CA SER A 32 30.39 2.09 -10.77
C SER A 32 31.44 1.40 -11.65
N HIS A 33 32.56 0.96 -11.07
CA HIS A 33 33.64 0.35 -11.84
C HIS A 33 33.23 -1.03 -12.39
N PRO A 34 33.36 -1.28 -13.71
CA PRO A 34 32.85 -2.49 -14.37
C PRO A 34 33.61 -3.77 -13.98
N ARG A 35 34.78 -3.63 -13.36
CA ARG A 35 35.62 -4.74 -12.86
C ARG A 35 35.57 -4.92 -11.34
N ILE A 36 34.72 -4.18 -10.64
CA ILE A 36 34.53 -4.36 -9.19
C ILE A 36 33.26 -5.17 -9.00
N VAL A 37 33.35 -6.24 -8.22
CA VAL A 37 32.24 -7.12 -7.83
C VAL A 37 32.10 -7.03 -6.32
N ILE A 38 30.89 -6.75 -5.84
CA ILE A 38 30.61 -6.70 -4.40
C ILE A 38 29.96 -8.00 -3.97
N LEU A 39 30.53 -8.63 -2.95
CA LEU A 39 30.01 -9.82 -2.31
C LEU A 39 29.48 -9.39 -0.94
N ARG A 40 28.15 -9.45 -0.76
CA ARG A 40 27.53 -8.90 0.44
C ARG A 40 26.55 -9.87 1.07
N LEU A 41 26.69 -10.05 2.38
CA LEU A 41 25.71 -10.76 3.19
C LEU A 41 24.49 -9.86 3.40
N GLY A 42 23.30 -10.36 3.09
CA GLY A 42 22.08 -9.55 3.20
C GLY A 42 22.02 -8.43 2.16
N ALA A 43 22.37 -8.74 0.91
CA ALA A 43 22.39 -7.77 -0.17
C ALA A 43 21.01 -7.09 -0.34
N PRO A 44 20.92 -5.76 -0.14
CA PRO A 44 19.67 -5.04 -0.35
C PRO A 44 19.33 -4.95 -1.83
N VAL A 45 18.04 -5.01 -2.16
CA VAL A 45 17.55 -4.78 -3.52
C VAL A 45 18.07 -3.46 -4.10
N TRP A 46 18.13 -2.39 -3.29
CA TRP A 46 18.56 -1.05 -3.71
C TRP A 46 20.08 -0.87 -3.85
N PHE A 47 20.86 -1.87 -3.46
CA PHE A 47 22.33 -1.81 -3.45
C PHE A 47 22.97 -2.94 -4.28
N HIS A 48 22.25 -4.01 -4.59
CA HIS A 48 22.77 -5.14 -5.38
C HIS A 48 22.72 -4.84 -6.88
N ARG A 49 23.83 -5.02 -7.62
CA ARG A 49 23.85 -4.95 -9.08
C ARG A 49 23.61 -6.36 -9.67
N PRO A 50 22.41 -6.64 -10.23
CA PRO A 50 22.10 -7.98 -10.75
C PRO A 50 23.07 -8.40 -11.84
N GLY A 51 23.55 -9.65 -11.78
CA GLY A 51 24.51 -10.19 -12.74
C GLY A 51 25.94 -9.68 -12.60
N VAL A 52 26.22 -8.79 -11.65
CA VAL A 52 27.57 -8.30 -11.33
C VAL A 52 27.93 -8.66 -9.89
N ASP A 53 27.08 -8.29 -8.92
CA ASP A 53 27.29 -8.53 -7.49
C ASP A 53 26.84 -9.94 -7.08
N VAL A 54 27.30 -10.38 -5.91
CA VAL A 54 26.94 -11.69 -5.34
C VAL A 54 26.29 -11.48 -3.97
N SER A 55 25.02 -11.88 -3.85
CA SER A 55 24.37 -11.99 -2.54
C SER A 55 24.91 -13.24 -1.83
N LEU A 56 25.63 -13.02 -0.73
CA LEU A 56 26.26 -14.11 0.02
C LEU A 56 25.23 -14.85 0.88
N PRO A 57 25.32 -16.19 0.96
CA PRO A 57 24.56 -16.94 1.95
C PRO A 57 25.03 -16.65 3.37
N PRO A 58 24.10 -16.61 4.35
CA PRO A 58 24.46 -16.75 5.75
C PRO A 58 25.21 -18.07 5.97
N GLY A 59 26.23 -18.04 6.81
CA GLY A 59 27.01 -19.23 7.14
C GLY A 59 26.10 -20.36 7.65
N PRO A 60 26.34 -21.61 7.22
CA PRO A 60 25.46 -22.71 7.57
C PRO A 60 25.62 -23.07 9.04
N LEU A 61 24.51 -23.39 9.69
CA LEU A 61 24.53 -23.89 11.06
C LEU A 61 24.69 -25.41 11.06
N ALA A 62 25.29 -25.96 12.13
CA ALA A 62 25.62 -27.39 12.26
C ALA A 62 24.42 -28.30 11.95
N ARG A 63 23.20 -27.84 12.27
CA ARG A 63 21.96 -28.58 12.01
C ARG A 63 21.64 -28.84 10.54
N CYS A 64 22.22 -28.08 9.60
CA CYS A 64 22.07 -28.34 8.17
C CYS A 64 22.74 -29.66 7.75
N ALA A 65 23.71 -30.12 8.54
CA ALA A 65 24.44 -31.37 8.32
C ALA A 65 24.02 -32.50 9.28
N ASP A 66 23.06 -32.25 10.18
CA ASP A 66 22.62 -33.19 11.21
C ASP A 66 21.81 -34.38 10.62
N PRO A 67 21.90 -35.59 11.20
CA PRO A 67 21.07 -36.72 10.80
C PRO A 67 19.56 -36.41 10.81
N THR A 68 19.08 -35.63 11.77
CA THR A 68 17.67 -35.22 11.90
C THR A 68 17.19 -34.45 10.67
N ALA A 69 18.02 -33.55 10.13
CA ALA A 69 17.74 -32.85 8.88
C ALA A 69 17.66 -33.82 7.70
N THR A 70 18.54 -34.83 7.67
CA THR A 70 18.54 -35.85 6.61
C THR A 70 17.30 -36.72 6.66
N ASP A 71 16.84 -37.09 7.85
CA ASP A 71 15.62 -37.89 8.04
C ASP A 71 14.36 -37.08 7.75
N ALA A 72 14.30 -35.83 8.22
CA ALA A 72 13.26 -34.88 7.87
C ALA A 72 13.18 -34.67 6.34
N MET A 73 14.30 -34.79 5.63
CA MET A 73 14.30 -34.68 4.18
C MET A 73 13.72 -35.89 3.44
N ARG A 74 13.76 -37.08 4.04
CA ARG A 74 13.24 -38.33 3.47
C ARG A 74 11.75 -38.53 3.76
N GLU A 75 11.25 -37.89 4.80
CA GLU A 75 9.85 -37.93 5.20
C GLU A 75 8.93 -37.29 4.15
N SER A 76 7.72 -37.85 3.96
CA SER A 76 6.70 -37.26 3.08
C SER A 76 6.20 -35.93 3.63
N LEU A 77 5.80 -35.01 2.76
CA LEU A 77 5.17 -33.76 3.17
C LEU A 77 3.86 -33.99 3.94
N ASP A 78 3.12 -35.07 3.64
CA ASP A 78 1.85 -35.38 4.33
C ASP A 78 2.05 -35.85 5.78
N ALA A 79 3.27 -36.26 6.13
CA ALA A 79 3.63 -36.62 7.51
C ALA A 79 4.09 -35.41 8.34
N LYS A 80 4.30 -34.25 7.70
CA LYS A 80 4.67 -33.01 8.40
C LYS A 80 3.49 -32.52 9.23
N ARG A 81 3.73 -32.28 10.52
CA ARG A 81 2.70 -31.83 11.47
C ARG A 81 2.16 -30.42 11.17
N TYR A 82 3.02 -29.51 10.74
CA TYR A 82 2.66 -28.10 10.56
C TYR A 82 2.62 -27.72 9.09
N LEU A 83 1.67 -26.86 8.72
CA LEU A 83 1.62 -26.23 7.42
C LEU A 83 2.80 -25.23 7.28
N ALA A 84 2.90 -24.27 8.18
CA ALA A 84 3.93 -23.22 8.09
C ALA A 84 4.43 -22.79 9.47
N THR A 85 5.74 -22.67 9.65
CA THR A 85 6.27 -22.23 10.96
C THR A 85 7.42 -21.25 10.87
N PHE A 86 7.56 -20.46 11.94
CA PHE A 86 8.70 -19.61 12.24
C PHE A 86 8.90 -19.54 13.75
N LYS A 87 10.14 -19.63 14.21
CA LYS A 87 10.50 -19.33 15.60
C LYS A 87 11.74 -18.45 15.65
N GLY A 88 11.62 -17.29 16.27
CA GLY A 88 12.70 -16.29 16.31
C GLY A 88 12.30 -15.05 17.10
N LYS A 89 13.19 -14.04 17.21
CA LYS A 89 12.83 -12.78 17.90
C LYS A 89 11.75 -12.05 17.10
N LEU A 90 10.50 -12.02 17.57
CA LEU A 90 9.38 -11.42 16.83
C LEU A 90 9.47 -9.89 16.86
N ARG A 91 9.73 -9.31 18.04
CA ARG A 91 9.75 -7.85 18.27
C ARG A 91 10.84 -7.09 17.51
N HIS A 92 11.75 -7.80 16.86
CA HIS A 92 12.87 -7.21 16.12
C HIS A 92 12.50 -6.80 14.68
N SER A 93 11.34 -7.25 14.16
CA SER A 93 10.91 -6.96 12.80
C SER A 93 9.40 -6.79 12.72
N GLN A 94 8.96 -5.70 12.09
CA GLN A 94 7.52 -5.45 11.86
C GLN A 94 6.89 -6.56 11.02
N VAL A 95 7.63 -7.12 10.06
CA VAL A 95 7.21 -8.28 9.25
C VAL A 95 6.93 -9.48 10.14
N ARG A 96 7.81 -9.78 11.10
CA ARG A 96 7.64 -10.91 12.04
C ARG A 96 6.43 -10.72 12.95
N MET A 97 6.27 -9.51 13.50
CA MET A 97 5.10 -9.17 14.33
C MET A 97 3.80 -9.24 13.54
N ALA A 98 3.76 -8.66 12.34
CA ALA A 98 2.57 -8.69 11.48
C ALA A 98 2.19 -10.12 11.12
N LEU A 99 3.16 -10.95 10.74
CA LEU A 99 2.93 -12.35 10.40
C LEU A 99 2.42 -13.16 11.60
N ALA A 100 3.03 -12.97 12.78
CA ALA A 100 2.57 -13.62 14.02
C ALA A 100 1.13 -13.23 14.36
N ASN A 101 0.83 -11.92 14.34
CA ASN A 101 -0.50 -11.41 14.68
C ASN A 101 -1.59 -11.86 13.71
N LEU A 102 -1.27 -12.02 12.42
CA LEU A 102 -2.26 -12.34 11.38
C LEU A 102 -2.50 -13.85 11.22
N HIS A 103 -1.45 -14.66 11.36
CA HIS A 103 -1.48 -16.05 10.88
C HIS A 103 -1.21 -17.11 11.94
N HIS A 104 -0.63 -16.76 13.09
CA HIS A 104 -0.44 -17.73 14.15
C HIS A 104 -1.80 -18.25 14.64
N ASN A 105 -1.94 -19.58 14.74
CA ASN A 105 -3.19 -20.21 15.14
C ASN A 105 -3.05 -21.37 16.13
N ASP A 106 -1.87 -21.56 16.73
CA ASP A 106 -1.55 -22.66 17.66
C ASP A 106 -1.88 -24.09 17.16
N PHE A 107 -2.07 -24.25 15.85
CA PHE A 107 -2.51 -25.50 15.24
C PHE A 107 -1.55 -25.95 14.13
N ASP A 108 -1.78 -25.49 12.90
CA ASP A 108 -0.97 -25.84 11.73
C ASP A 108 -0.10 -24.67 11.25
N VAL A 109 -0.30 -23.46 11.77
CA VAL A 109 0.55 -22.29 11.53
C VAL A 109 1.10 -21.74 12.85
N VAL A 110 2.39 -21.98 13.11
CA VAL A 110 3.04 -21.62 14.38
C VAL A 110 4.12 -20.57 14.13
N ILE A 111 3.89 -19.34 14.61
CA ILE A 111 4.81 -18.21 14.47
C ILE A 111 5.01 -17.60 15.85
N VAL A 112 6.11 -17.96 16.51
CA VAL A 112 6.30 -17.69 17.94
C VAL A 112 7.64 -17.05 18.24
N ASP A 113 7.72 -16.37 19.39
CA ASP A 113 8.98 -15.78 19.83
C ASP A 113 9.99 -16.88 20.22
N ARG A 114 11.29 -16.60 20.05
CA ARG A 114 12.35 -17.53 20.47
C ARG A 114 12.26 -17.93 21.94
N LEU A 115 11.69 -17.07 22.79
CA LEU A 115 11.55 -17.29 24.23
C LEU A 115 10.32 -18.13 24.60
N ASP A 116 9.44 -18.43 23.64
CA ASP A 116 8.27 -19.28 23.89
C ASP A 116 8.73 -20.72 24.16
N GLY A 117 8.48 -21.20 25.38
CA GLY A 117 8.86 -22.54 25.83
C GLY A 117 7.89 -23.64 25.39
N SER A 118 6.72 -23.28 24.84
CA SER A 118 5.67 -24.23 24.47
C SER A 118 6.01 -25.03 23.21
N TYR A 119 6.95 -24.52 22.40
CA TYR A 119 7.32 -25.09 21.11
C TYR A 119 8.82 -25.35 21.04
N ASP A 120 9.25 -26.51 20.58
CA ASP A 120 10.67 -26.74 20.30
C ASP A 120 11.09 -26.20 18.92
N TYR A 121 12.26 -25.57 18.83
CA TYR A 121 12.72 -24.96 17.56
C TYR A 121 12.97 -25.99 16.47
N GLU A 122 13.63 -27.10 16.80
CA GLU A 122 13.98 -28.13 15.83
C GLU A 122 12.74 -28.89 15.37
N GLN A 123 11.82 -29.16 16.30
CA GLN A 123 10.54 -29.74 15.98
C GLN A 123 9.75 -28.88 15.00
N LEU A 124 9.65 -27.56 15.22
CA LEU A 124 8.99 -26.66 14.29
C LEU A 124 9.69 -26.67 12.92
N LEU A 125 11.02 -26.50 12.91
CA LEU A 125 11.81 -26.47 11.67
C LEU A 125 11.64 -27.75 10.82
N PHE A 126 11.83 -28.92 11.43
CA PHE A 126 11.86 -30.20 10.71
C PHE A 126 10.47 -30.80 10.43
N SER A 127 9.43 -30.37 11.16
CA SER A 127 8.05 -30.89 11.02
C SER A 127 7.13 -29.96 10.22
N SER A 128 7.68 -29.01 9.47
CA SER A 128 6.90 -28.04 8.68
C SER A 128 6.88 -28.37 7.19
N THR A 129 5.71 -28.22 6.56
CA THR A 129 5.59 -28.26 5.10
C THR A 129 6.27 -27.05 4.47
N PHE A 130 6.00 -25.85 5.01
CA PHE A 130 6.58 -24.58 4.59
C PHE A 130 7.42 -23.98 5.74
N SER A 131 8.72 -23.81 5.53
CA SER A 131 9.62 -23.19 6.51
C SER A 131 9.78 -21.71 6.18
N LEU A 132 9.27 -20.83 7.05
CA LEU A 132 9.20 -19.39 6.79
C LEU A 132 10.53 -18.70 7.09
N ILE A 133 11.06 -17.95 6.14
CA ILE A 133 12.30 -17.19 6.24
C ILE A 133 11.94 -15.71 6.35
N LEU A 134 12.15 -15.16 7.54
CA LEU A 134 11.85 -13.77 7.87
C LEU A 134 13.13 -12.98 8.17
N GLN A 135 13.22 -11.78 7.59
CA GLN A 135 14.30 -10.81 7.80
C GLN A 135 14.62 -10.63 9.29
N GLY A 136 15.91 -10.52 9.64
CA GLY A 136 16.38 -10.36 11.01
C GLY A 136 16.61 -8.90 11.42
N ASP A 137 17.59 -8.67 12.30
CA ASP A 137 18.08 -7.32 12.65
C ASP A 137 18.75 -6.64 11.45
N MET A 138 19.12 -7.45 10.45
CA MET A 138 19.58 -7.07 9.13
C MET A 138 18.71 -7.82 8.10
N LEU A 139 18.89 -7.52 6.80
CA LEU A 139 18.11 -8.19 5.75
C LEU A 139 18.32 -9.71 5.75
N GLN A 140 19.53 -10.18 6.09
CA GLN A 140 19.83 -11.60 6.22
C GLN A 140 19.31 -12.23 7.52
N THR A 141 19.13 -13.55 7.48
CA THR A 141 18.82 -14.37 8.66
C THR A 141 19.52 -15.73 8.56
N PHE A 142 20.13 -16.20 9.65
CA PHE A 142 20.70 -17.55 9.71
C PHE A 142 19.66 -18.65 9.46
N HIS A 143 18.38 -18.33 9.69
CA HIS A 143 17.25 -19.20 9.40
C HIS A 143 17.13 -19.57 7.91
N PHE A 144 17.77 -18.81 7.01
CA PHE A 144 17.72 -19.10 5.57
C PHE A 144 18.28 -20.49 5.24
N ALA A 145 19.53 -20.78 5.63
CA ALA A 145 20.15 -22.05 5.32
C ALA A 145 19.43 -23.21 6.05
N GLU A 146 19.01 -22.98 7.29
CA GLU A 146 18.24 -23.95 8.07
C GLU A 146 16.90 -24.30 7.40
N ALA A 147 16.15 -23.31 6.91
CA ALA A 147 14.88 -23.51 6.23
C ALA A 147 15.06 -24.26 4.90
N VAL A 148 16.10 -23.94 4.12
CA VAL A 148 16.43 -24.68 2.89
C VAL A 148 16.81 -26.13 3.20
N CYS A 149 17.52 -26.36 4.30
CA CYS A 149 17.95 -27.68 4.76
C CYS A 149 16.97 -28.38 5.72
N SER A 150 15.74 -27.89 5.87
CA SER A 150 14.80 -28.32 6.91
C SER A 150 14.03 -29.61 6.62
N GLY A 151 14.00 -30.08 5.38
CA GLY A 151 13.01 -31.10 5.05
C GLY A 151 11.62 -30.55 4.70
N GLY A 152 11.44 -29.23 4.65
CA GLY A 152 10.26 -28.53 4.13
C GLY A 152 10.57 -27.72 2.86
N ILE A 153 9.61 -26.89 2.44
CA ILE A 153 9.71 -25.92 1.34
C ILE A 153 10.08 -24.55 1.94
N PRO A 154 11.22 -23.94 1.55
CA PRO A 154 11.62 -22.63 2.06
C PRO A 154 10.71 -21.53 1.49
N VAL A 155 10.23 -20.64 2.35
CA VAL A 155 9.36 -19.52 1.99
C VAL A 155 10.00 -18.21 2.44
N LEU A 156 10.53 -17.42 1.52
CA LEU A 156 11.16 -16.14 1.82
C LEU A 156 10.14 -15.01 1.78
N ILE A 157 9.99 -14.28 2.88
CA ILE A 157 9.17 -13.06 2.96
C ILE A 157 10.08 -11.86 3.13
N SER A 158 10.32 -11.16 2.02
CA SER A 158 11.06 -9.90 2.02
C SER A 158 10.83 -9.10 0.74
N SER A 159 10.49 -7.82 0.90
CA SER A 159 10.50 -6.82 -0.19
C SER A 159 11.90 -6.30 -0.54
N HIS A 160 12.88 -6.56 0.31
CA HIS A 160 14.10 -5.75 0.38
C HIS A 160 15.40 -6.55 0.28
N TRP A 161 15.32 -7.87 0.42
CA TRP A 161 16.48 -8.76 0.38
C TRP A 161 16.59 -9.50 -0.95
N ILE A 162 17.77 -9.44 -1.58
CA ILE A 162 18.14 -10.33 -2.69
C ILE A 162 18.53 -11.69 -2.12
N PRO A 163 17.85 -12.79 -2.50
CA PRO A 163 18.17 -14.11 -1.99
C PRO A 163 19.64 -14.47 -2.24
N PRO A 164 20.29 -15.18 -1.32
CA PRO A 164 21.61 -15.74 -1.53
C PRO A 164 21.75 -16.51 -2.84
N LEU A 165 22.83 -16.25 -3.57
CA LEU A 165 23.19 -16.93 -4.81
C LEU A 165 22.11 -16.85 -5.92
N GLN A 166 21.29 -15.79 -5.93
CA GLN A 166 20.14 -15.64 -6.84
C GLN A 166 20.49 -15.84 -8.33
N GLU A 167 21.68 -15.42 -8.77
CA GLU A 167 22.11 -15.55 -10.17
C GLU A 167 22.59 -16.95 -10.54
N LEU A 168 23.04 -17.75 -9.56
CA LEU A 168 23.47 -19.13 -9.76
C LEU A 168 22.30 -20.10 -9.63
N ILE A 169 21.52 -19.94 -8.55
CA ILE A 169 20.35 -20.76 -8.25
C ILE A 169 19.21 -19.83 -7.81
N PRO A 170 18.32 -19.43 -8.74
CA PRO A 170 17.20 -18.54 -8.41
C PRO A 170 16.36 -19.11 -7.28
N PHE A 171 16.05 -18.32 -6.25
CA PHE A 171 15.31 -18.80 -5.08
C PHE A 171 13.95 -19.41 -5.46
N GLU A 172 13.26 -18.80 -6.42
CA GLU A 172 11.96 -19.23 -6.93
C GLU A 172 12.02 -20.61 -7.63
N SER A 173 13.22 -21.12 -7.93
CA SER A 173 13.37 -22.47 -8.49
C SER A 173 13.18 -23.56 -7.44
N TYR A 174 13.47 -23.29 -6.16
CA TYR A 174 13.46 -24.27 -5.07
C TYR A 174 12.66 -23.82 -3.83
N GLY A 175 12.12 -22.61 -3.83
CA GLY A 175 11.32 -22.05 -2.74
C GLY A 175 10.28 -21.07 -3.26
N MET A 176 9.52 -20.48 -2.33
CA MET A 176 8.48 -19.50 -2.65
C MET A 176 8.83 -18.14 -2.06
N ARG A 177 8.83 -17.10 -2.90
CA ARG A 177 9.14 -15.73 -2.47
C ARG A 177 7.90 -14.87 -2.42
N PHE A 178 7.76 -14.12 -1.33
CA PHE A 178 6.68 -13.19 -1.07
C PHE A 178 7.23 -11.83 -0.63
N ARG A 179 6.49 -10.77 -0.94
CA ARG A 179 6.77 -9.40 -0.49
C ARG A 179 6.22 -9.19 0.92
N ASP A 180 6.65 -8.12 1.57
CA ASP A 180 6.12 -7.74 2.88
C ASP A 180 4.61 -7.43 2.78
N ASP A 181 4.15 -6.92 1.64
CA ASP A 181 2.73 -6.65 1.35
C ASP A 181 1.89 -7.92 1.13
N ASP A 182 2.54 -9.07 0.86
CA ASP A 182 1.84 -10.35 0.67
C ASP A 182 1.45 -10.99 2.01
N ILE A 183 2.03 -10.52 3.12
CA ILE A 183 1.82 -11.05 4.48
C ILE A 183 0.33 -11.36 4.72
N PRO A 184 -0.66 -10.48 4.50
CA PRO A 184 -2.07 -10.77 4.79
C PRO A 184 -2.63 -11.99 4.05
N SER A 185 -2.16 -12.25 2.83
CA SER A 185 -2.65 -13.34 1.97
C SER A 185 -1.77 -14.60 2.01
N LEU A 186 -0.65 -14.57 2.75
CA LEU A 186 0.39 -15.59 2.68
C LEU A 186 -0.15 -17.01 2.85
N ILE A 187 -0.87 -17.28 3.94
CA ILE A 187 -1.32 -18.63 4.26
C ILE A 187 -2.34 -19.15 3.23
N VAL A 188 -3.19 -18.27 2.68
CA VAL A 188 -4.12 -18.63 1.60
C VAL A 188 -3.32 -19.08 0.37
N LYS A 189 -2.28 -18.31 -0.01
CA LYS A 189 -1.40 -18.64 -1.14
C LYS A 189 -0.65 -19.94 -0.91
N LEU A 190 -0.15 -20.20 0.30
CA LEU A 190 0.53 -21.45 0.64
C LEU A 190 -0.42 -22.66 0.57
N ARG A 191 -1.66 -22.52 1.05
CA ARG A 191 -2.67 -23.59 0.98
C ARG A 191 -3.10 -23.88 -0.45
N ALA A 192 -3.18 -22.86 -1.30
CA ALA A 192 -3.57 -22.98 -2.71
C ALA A 192 -2.52 -23.71 -3.58
N VAL A 193 -1.27 -23.87 -3.10
CA VAL A 193 -0.26 -24.64 -3.82
C VAL A 193 -0.65 -26.11 -3.83
N ASP A 194 -0.79 -26.69 -5.01
CA ASP A 194 -1.11 -28.09 -5.21
C ASP A 194 0.04 -29.02 -4.76
N GLU A 195 -0.31 -30.28 -4.50
CA GLU A 195 0.61 -31.28 -3.96
C GLU A 195 1.80 -31.58 -4.89
N PHE A 196 1.60 -31.54 -6.21
CA PHE A 196 2.66 -31.80 -7.19
C PHE A 196 3.70 -30.68 -7.15
N THR A 197 3.26 -29.42 -7.16
CA THR A 197 4.14 -28.26 -7.02
C THR A 197 4.89 -28.28 -5.69
N ARG A 198 4.22 -28.65 -4.58
CA ARG A 198 4.87 -28.80 -3.27
C ARG A 198 5.99 -29.83 -3.31
N ARG A 199 5.73 -31.04 -3.85
CA ARG A 199 6.75 -32.10 -3.97
C ARG A 199 7.92 -31.67 -4.85
N GLN A 200 7.67 -30.96 -5.95
CA GLN A 200 8.72 -30.48 -6.84
C GLN A 200 9.62 -29.43 -6.18
N LEU A 201 9.03 -28.40 -5.56
CA LEU A 201 9.79 -27.37 -4.82
C LEU A 201 10.59 -28.00 -3.69
N ARG A 202 9.97 -28.93 -2.96
CA ARG A 202 10.59 -29.66 -1.87
C ARG A 202 11.82 -30.46 -2.32
N GLN A 203 11.73 -31.19 -3.42
CA GLN A 203 12.86 -31.94 -3.99
C GLN A 203 14.00 -31.01 -4.40
N ARG A 204 13.68 -29.89 -5.06
CA ARG A 204 14.67 -28.89 -5.46
C ARG A 204 15.31 -28.20 -4.26
N ALA A 205 14.58 -27.98 -3.16
CA ALA A 205 15.13 -27.45 -1.92
C ALA A 205 16.16 -28.40 -1.28
N VAL A 206 15.92 -29.72 -1.32
CA VAL A 206 16.90 -30.72 -0.88
C VAL A 206 18.18 -30.65 -1.71
N GLU A 207 18.04 -30.54 -3.02
CA GLU A 207 19.17 -30.42 -3.93
C GLU A 207 19.94 -29.11 -3.67
N ALA A 208 19.23 -28.00 -3.54
CA ALA A 208 19.81 -26.70 -3.20
C ALA A 208 20.57 -26.75 -1.86
N CYS A 209 20.01 -27.41 -0.84
CA CYS A 209 20.71 -27.63 0.41
C CYS A 209 22.04 -28.37 0.17
N ARG A 210 21.99 -29.56 -0.45
CA ARG A 210 23.18 -30.42 -0.64
C ARG A 210 24.27 -29.77 -1.48
N SER A 211 23.87 -29.05 -2.52
CA SER A 211 24.76 -28.56 -3.57
C SER A 211 25.22 -27.11 -3.33
N HIS A 212 24.51 -26.33 -2.50
CA HIS A 212 24.83 -24.92 -2.28
C HIS A 212 24.88 -24.45 -0.82
N PHE A 213 24.08 -25.01 0.09
CA PHE A 213 23.90 -24.40 1.42
C PHE A 213 24.31 -25.28 2.61
N ARG A 214 24.66 -26.55 2.42
CA ARG A 214 24.84 -27.54 3.51
C ARG A 214 26.04 -27.27 4.42
N THR A 215 27.19 -26.92 3.85
CA THR A 215 28.44 -26.67 4.58
C THR A 215 29.13 -25.42 4.06
N MET A 216 30.08 -24.89 4.84
CA MET A 216 30.79 -23.68 4.47
C MET A 216 31.61 -23.88 3.18
N GLU A 217 32.19 -25.07 3.00
CA GLU A 217 32.95 -25.44 1.81
C GLU A 217 32.07 -25.45 0.56
N VAL A 218 30.85 -25.99 0.69
CA VAL A 218 29.87 -26.02 -0.40
C VAL A 218 29.39 -24.60 -0.76
N GLN A 219 29.13 -23.77 0.24
CA GLN A 219 28.78 -22.36 0.03
C GLN A 219 29.93 -21.60 -0.66
N ALA A 220 31.17 -21.78 -0.20
CA ALA A 220 32.34 -21.14 -0.80
C ALA A 220 32.55 -21.57 -2.26
N ALA A 221 32.39 -22.87 -2.56
CA ALA A 221 32.43 -23.39 -3.92
C ALA A 221 31.34 -22.77 -4.81
N SER A 222 30.13 -22.62 -4.28
CA SER A 222 29.00 -21.99 -5.00
C SER A 222 29.24 -20.50 -5.28
N VAL A 223 29.79 -19.77 -4.32
CA VAL A 223 30.21 -18.37 -4.53
C VAL A 223 31.27 -18.28 -5.62
N ALA A 224 32.28 -19.16 -5.60
CA ALA A 224 33.30 -19.22 -6.63
C ALA A 224 32.72 -19.54 -8.02
N GLN A 225 31.73 -20.45 -8.09
CA GLN A 225 31.00 -20.75 -9.31
C GLN A 225 30.21 -19.55 -9.83
N GLN A 226 29.53 -18.81 -8.96
CA GLN A 226 28.81 -17.60 -9.38
C GLN A 226 29.76 -16.50 -9.87
N LEU A 227 30.93 -16.35 -9.22
CA LEU A 227 31.95 -15.38 -9.64
C LEU A 227 32.50 -15.68 -11.03
N SER A 228 32.67 -16.96 -11.41
CA SER A 228 33.11 -17.30 -12.77
C SER A 228 32.05 -16.93 -13.82
N LEU A 229 30.76 -17.07 -13.50
CA LEU A 229 29.66 -16.63 -14.35
C LEU A 229 29.60 -15.09 -14.48
N ALA A 230 29.80 -14.35 -13.38
CA ALA A 230 29.82 -12.89 -13.38
C ALA A 230 31.02 -12.31 -14.17
N SER A 231 32.19 -12.96 -14.08
CA SER A 231 33.39 -12.59 -14.83
C SER A 231 33.20 -12.76 -16.34
N HIS A 232 32.56 -13.84 -16.78
CA HIS A 232 32.22 -14.04 -18.20
C HIS A 232 31.11 -13.10 -18.70
N ARG A 233 30.12 -12.76 -17.86
CA ARG A 233 29.09 -11.78 -18.21
C ARG A 233 29.62 -10.35 -18.31
N SER A 234 30.58 -9.93 -17.48
CA SER A 234 31.24 -8.62 -17.64
C SER A 234 31.97 -8.49 -18.99
N ALA A 235 32.50 -9.61 -19.52
CA ALA A 235 33.07 -9.66 -20.87
C ALA A 235 32.00 -9.64 -21.98
N LEU A 236 30.88 -10.37 -21.82
CA LEU A 236 29.77 -10.41 -22.77
C LEU A 236 28.88 -9.15 -22.76
N LEU A 237 28.77 -8.45 -21.63
CA LEU A 237 28.05 -7.17 -21.50
C LEU A 237 28.74 -6.03 -22.29
N LYS A 238 29.99 -6.24 -22.72
CA LYS A 238 30.68 -5.36 -23.68
C LYS A 238 30.20 -5.59 -25.13
N GLU A 239 29.55 -6.72 -25.42
CA GLU A 239 29.02 -7.09 -26.74
C GLU A 239 27.47 -7.12 -26.77
N SER A 240 26.78 -7.31 -25.64
CA SER A 240 25.30 -7.38 -25.55
C SER A 240 24.62 -6.09 -25.06
N ALA A 241 25.33 -4.96 -25.07
CA ALA A 241 24.77 -3.65 -24.72
C ALA A 241 23.65 -3.16 -25.66
N ASP A 242 23.30 -3.96 -26.69
CA ASP A 242 22.30 -3.65 -27.71
C ASP A 242 20.93 -4.36 -27.53
N SER A 243 20.64 -5.02 -26.40
CA SER A 243 19.29 -5.64 -26.24
C SER A 243 18.72 -5.71 -24.81
N LEU A 244 17.72 -4.85 -24.58
CA LEU A 244 16.50 -4.97 -23.76
C LEU A 244 16.53 -4.91 -22.20
N GLY A 245 15.60 -4.08 -21.71
CA GLY A 245 15.22 -3.62 -20.37
C GLY A 245 15.30 -4.57 -19.17
N VAL A 246 15.68 -4.02 -17.99
CA VAL A 246 15.53 -4.66 -16.68
C VAL A 246 14.27 -4.13 -16.00
N GLY A 247 13.33 -5.02 -15.70
CA GLY A 247 12.10 -4.78 -14.94
C GLY A 247 10.96 -5.67 -15.45
N ARG A 248 10.11 -6.22 -14.58
CA ARG A 248 8.95 -7.04 -14.98
C ARG A 248 7.90 -6.18 -15.70
N CYS A 249 8.12 -5.88 -16.98
CA CYS A 249 7.08 -5.35 -17.86
C CYS A 249 6.32 -6.55 -18.46
N ALA A 250 5.51 -7.21 -17.63
CA ALA A 250 4.56 -8.22 -18.11
C ALA A 250 3.23 -7.52 -18.41
N THR A 251 2.78 -7.74 -19.64
CA THR A 251 1.62 -7.15 -20.31
C THR A 251 0.30 -7.44 -19.59
N ALA A 252 -0.40 -6.40 -19.14
CA ALA A 252 -1.87 -6.43 -19.23
C ALA A 252 -2.23 -6.34 -20.72
N ALA A 253 -3.20 -7.12 -21.17
CA ALA A 253 -3.33 -7.54 -22.56
C ALA A 253 -3.54 -6.42 -23.62
N ASP A 254 -3.73 -5.15 -23.24
CA ASP A 254 -4.10 -4.08 -24.19
C ASP A 254 -3.38 -2.72 -23.99
N SER A 255 -2.33 -2.60 -23.16
CA SER A 255 -1.57 -1.33 -23.05
C SER A 255 -0.05 -1.50 -23.05
N VAL A 256 0.64 -0.66 -23.85
CA VAL A 256 2.11 -0.60 -23.89
C VAL A 256 2.60 0.13 -22.63
N PRO A 257 3.51 -0.45 -21.83
CA PRO A 257 3.95 0.17 -20.58
C PRO A 257 4.77 1.45 -20.81
N THR A 258 4.56 2.46 -19.97
CA THR A 258 5.35 3.69 -19.96
C THR A 258 6.76 3.40 -19.45
N LEU A 259 7.80 3.77 -20.21
CA LEU A 259 9.20 3.50 -19.89
C LEU A 259 9.85 4.77 -19.35
N PHE A 260 10.33 4.71 -18.11
CA PHE A 260 10.98 5.82 -17.42
C PHE A 260 12.51 5.71 -17.47
N TYR A 261 13.20 6.85 -17.63
CA TYR A 261 14.65 6.94 -17.48
C TYR A 261 15.01 8.05 -16.51
N ILE A 262 15.78 7.73 -15.47
CA ILE A 262 16.28 8.74 -14.53
C ILE A 262 17.67 9.17 -14.97
N MET A 263 17.77 10.42 -15.44
CA MET A 263 19.01 11.01 -15.91
C MET A 263 19.86 11.45 -14.72
N SER A 264 21.11 11.03 -14.65
CA SER A 264 22.06 11.50 -13.65
C SER A 264 22.48 12.95 -13.92
N VAL A 265 23.04 13.60 -12.89
CA VAL A 265 23.57 14.97 -13.00
C VAL A 265 24.67 15.05 -14.06
N THR A 266 25.56 14.07 -14.11
CA THR A 266 26.67 14.02 -15.07
C THR A 266 26.17 13.85 -16.50
N GLU A 267 25.14 13.02 -16.72
CA GLU A 267 24.48 12.91 -18.02
C GLU A 267 23.84 14.24 -18.42
N ALA A 268 23.06 14.85 -17.53
CA ALA A 268 22.40 16.13 -17.81
C ALA A 268 23.41 17.25 -18.17
N GLU A 269 24.52 17.36 -17.44
CA GLU A 269 25.56 18.34 -17.74
C GLU A 269 26.35 18.04 -19.03
N ALA A 270 26.46 16.76 -19.42
CA ALA A 270 27.07 16.36 -20.68
C ALA A 270 26.18 16.71 -21.88
N LEU A 271 24.87 16.56 -21.73
CA LEU A 271 23.87 16.93 -22.75
C LEU A 271 23.65 18.44 -22.83
N ALA A 272 23.69 19.14 -21.70
CA ALA A 272 23.49 20.57 -21.57
C ALA A 272 24.66 21.24 -20.83
N PRO A 273 25.73 21.61 -21.55
CA PRO A 273 26.92 22.23 -20.96
C PRO A 273 26.63 23.52 -20.17
N LYS A 274 25.50 24.21 -20.42
CA LYS A 274 25.07 25.38 -19.66
C LYS A 274 24.70 25.06 -18.21
N LEU A 275 24.34 23.82 -17.91
CA LEU A 275 24.04 23.34 -16.55
C LEU A 275 25.30 22.94 -15.77
N ARG A 276 26.47 22.88 -16.43
CA ARG A 276 27.69 22.35 -15.83
C ARG A 276 28.12 23.13 -14.58
N GLY A 277 28.21 22.40 -13.48
CA GLY A 277 28.56 22.93 -12.16
C GLY A 277 27.47 23.75 -11.51
N CYS A 278 26.26 23.83 -12.06
CA CYS A 278 25.15 24.53 -11.45
C CYS A 278 24.65 23.77 -10.21
N LEU A 279 24.36 24.53 -9.14
CA LEU A 279 23.85 23.97 -7.90
C LEU A 279 22.46 23.35 -8.11
N LEU A 280 22.26 22.13 -7.62
CA LEU A 280 20.93 21.51 -7.55
C LEU A 280 20.11 22.18 -6.45
N SER A 281 18.80 22.30 -6.65
CA SER A 281 17.89 22.70 -5.57
C SER A 281 17.97 21.65 -4.46
N GLY A 282 18.06 22.06 -3.19
CA GLY A 282 18.33 21.13 -2.08
C GLY A 282 17.33 19.96 -2.02
N LEU A 283 16.04 20.26 -2.00
CA LEU A 283 14.98 19.24 -1.97
C LEU A 283 14.80 18.54 -3.32
N ALA A 284 14.92 19.25 -4.44
CA ALA A 284 14.85 18.62 -5.76
C ALA A 284 16.01 17.64 -5.97
N GLY A 285 17.22 17.98 -5.50
CA GLY A 285 18.41 17.14 -5.54
C GLY A 285 18.26 15.91 -4.66
N THR A 286 17.75 16.05 -3.43
CA THR A 286 17.52 14.88 -2.55
C THR A 286 16.45 13.94 -3.09
N VAL A 287 15.36 14.48 -3.66
CA VAL A 287 14.33 13.68 -4.35
C VAL A 287 14.88 13.05 -5.63
N HIS A 288 15.70 13.76 -6.40
CA HIS A 288 16.37 13.21 -7.60
C HIS A 288 17.31 12.06 -7.27
N HIS A 289 18.03 12.16 -6.16
CA HIS A 289 18.82 11.05 -5.63
C HIS A 289 17.95 9.84 -5.27
N ALA A 290 16.76 10.06 -4.72
CA ALA A 290 15.81 8.99 -4.47
C ALA A 290 15.34 8.34 -5.79
N PHE A 291 15.01 9.12 -6.82
CA PHE A 291 14.73 8.57 -8.16
C PHE A 291 15.87 7.73 -8.71
N LEU A 292 17.13 8.17 -8.57
CA LEU A 292 18.29 7.40 -9.02
C LEU A 292 18.39 6.05 -8.29
N SER A 293 18.05 5.99 -7.01
CA SER A 293 18.00 4.73 -6.25
C SER A 293 16.93 3.76 -6.77
N LEU A 294 15.86 4.27 -7.39
CA LEU A 294 14.75 3.48 -7.92
C LEU A 294 15.05 2.85 -9.30
N ARG A 295 16.07 3.33 -10.02
CA ARG A 295 16.36 2.93 -11.42
C ARG A 295 16.46 1.41 -11.66
N ARG A 296 16.76 0.62 -10.62
CA ARG A 296 16.92 -0.85 -10.71
C ARG A 296 15.97 -1.65 -9.83
N VAL A 297 15.13 -0.98 -9.02
CA VAL A 297 14.26 -1.62 -8.02
C VAL A 297 12.81 -1.16 -8.09
N SER A 298 12.52 -0.16 -8.91
CA SER A 298 11.16 0.33 -9.11
C SER A 298 10.26 -0.79 -9.65
N SER A 299 9.01 -0.80 -9.18
CA SER A 299 7.94 -1.57 -9.81
C SER A 299 7.48 -0.94 -11.13
N ASN A 300 7.73 0.36 -11.35
CA ASN A 300 7.47 1.02 -12.63
C ASN A 300 8.51 0.60 -13.68
N CYS A 301 8.09 0.57 -14.95
CA CYS A 301 8.93 0.11 -16.06
C CYS A 301 10.08 1.10 -16.34
N MET A 302 11.33 0.67 -16.13
CA MET A 302 12.52 1.48 -16.32
C MET A 302 13.24 1.15 -17.64
N ALA A 303 13.58 2.16 -18.43
CA ALA A 303 14.46 2.03 -19.59
C ALA A 303 15.92 1.91 -19.14
N LEU A 304 16.66 0.96 -19.73
CA LEU A 304 18.09 0.80 -19.47
C LEU A 304 18.93 1.90 -20.14
N GLN A 305 18.51 2.30 -21.35
CA GLN A 305 19.12 3.33 -22.17
C GLN A 305 18.12 4.45 -22.43
N LEU A 306 18.64 5.68 -22.53
CA LEU A 306 17.84 6.88 -22.72
C LEU A 306 16.96 6.82 -23.98
N GLU A 307 17.46 6.20 -25.05
CA GLU A 307 16.77 6.09 -26.34
C GLU A 307 15.45 5.30 -26.26
N HIS A 308 15.33 4.35 -25.33
CA HIS A 308 14.14 3.53 -25.14
C HIS A 308 13.11 4.17 -24.21
N ALA A 309 13.42 5.30 -23.58
CA ALA A 309 12.55 5.94 -22.61
C ALA A 309 11.41 6.72 -23.29
N HIS A 310 10.20 6.63 -22.72
CA HIS A 310 9.09 7.53 -23.04
C HIS A 310 9.16 8.79 -22.17
N VAL A 311 9.50 8.62 -20.89
CA VAL A 311 9.57 9.68 -19.88
C VAL A 311 10.97 9.75 -19.30
N VAL A 312 11.52 10.95 -19.19
CA VAL A 312 12.87 11.19 -18.69
C VAL A 312 12.83 12.17 -17.53
N VAL A 313 13.23 11.70 -16.35
CA VAL A 313 13.31 12.52 -15.14
C VAL A 313 14.68 13.19 -15.09
N VAL A 314 14.69 14.52 -15.04
CA VAL A 314 15.89 15.37 -15.13
C VAL A 314 16.17 16.01 -13.76
N PRO A 315 17.45 16.14 -13.35
CA PRO A 315 17.81 16.80 -12.10
C PRO A 315 17.28 18.24 -12.02
N GLY A 316 16.78 18.63 -10.84
CA GLY A 316 16.30 19.99 -10.58
C GLY A 316 17.42 20.96 -10.19
N TYR A 317 17.76 21.89 -11.09
CA TYR A 317 18.75 22.93 -10.85
C TYR A 317 18.13 24.18 -10.22
N SER A 318 18.88 24.82 -9.31
CA SER A 318 18.43 26.01 -8.58
C SER A 318 18.89 27.31 -9.23
N ALA A 319 18.03 28.34 -9.15
CA ALA A 319 18.34 29.72 -9.50
C ALA A 319 18.40 30.69 -8.29
N LEU A 320 18.24 30.16 -7.05
CA LEU A 320 18.05 30.96 -5.83
C LEU A 320 19.34 31.50 -5.17
N ASP A 321 19.15 32.54 -4.34
CA ASP A 321 20.19 33.34 -3.67
C ASP A 321 20.78 32.66 -2.41
N ALA A 322 21.99 33.08 -2.02
CA ALA A 322 23.01 32.37 -1.23
C ALA A 322 22.66 31.87 0.20
N LEU A 323 21.45 32.09 0.72
CA LEU A 323 21.10 31.86 2.13
C LEU A 323 20.56 30.47 2.47
N ALA A 324 20.30 29.61 1.48
CA ALA A 324 19.76 28.26 1.70
C ALA A 324 20.70 27.15 1.19
N ARG A 325 22.00 27.21 1.50
CA ARG A 325 22.96 26.15 1.12
C ARG A 325 22.69 24.86 1.91
N PRO A 326 22.36 23.72 1.28
CA PRO A 326 22.58 22.42 1.90
C PRO A 326 24.08 22.12 1.86
N LEU A 327 24.64 21.64 2.96
CA LEU A 327 26.07 21.28 3.10
C LEU A 327 26.52 20.09 2.21
N SER A 328 25.62 19.51 1.41
CA SER A 328 25.77 18.18 0.82
C SER A 328 25.93 18.12 -0.70
N PHE A 329 25.77 19.22 -1.45
CA PHE A 329 25.92 19.20 -2.92
C PHE A 329 26.98 20.20 -3.42
N PRO A 330 28.06 19.75 -4.08
CA PRO A 330 29.04 20.64 -4.69
C PRO A 330 28.43 21.34 -5.92
N GLY A 331 28.59 22.68 -6.02
CA GLY A 331 28.10 23.46 -7.17
C GLY A 331 28.22 24.97 -6.98
N ARG A 332 28.06 25.73 -8.08
CA ARG A 332 28.00 27.20 -8.10
C ARG A 332 26.57 27.68 -8.37
N LEU A 333 26.24 28.86 -7.87
CA LEU A 333 24.96 29.50 -8.20
C LEU A 333 24.91 29.85 -9.69
N CYS A 334 23.83 29.46 -10.35
CA CYS A 334 23.55 29.79 -11.75
C CYS A 334 22.31 30.69 -11.82
N GLY A 335 22.32 31.67 -12.72
CA GLY A 335 21.14 32.51 -12.91
C GLY A 335 20.00 31.75 -13.59
N ALA A 336 18.76 32.14 -13.31
CA ALA A 336 17.54 31.60 -13.92
C ALA A 336 17.63 31.41 -15.44
N ARG A 337 18.13 32.43 -16.15
CA ARG A 337 18.33 32.38 -17.61
C ARG A 337 19.31 31.28 -18.04
N GLN A 338 20.40 31.09 -17.30
CA GLN A 338 21.39 30.06 -17.62
C GLN A 338 20.81 28.66 -17.42
N VAL A 339 20.02 28.45 -16.35
CA VAL A 339 19.35 27.18 -16.10
C VAL A 339 18.31 26.90 -17.19
N TYR A 340 17.51 27.91 -17.56
CA TYR A 340 16.54 27.78 -18.64
C TYR A 340 17.20 27.47 -20.00
N GLU A 341 18.29 28.18 -20.36
CA GLU A 341 19.08 27.86 -21.55
C GLU A 341 19.61 26.41 -21.52
N GLY A 342 19.95 25.90 -20.34
CA GLY A 342 20.34 24.50 -20.15
C GLY A 342 19.20 23.51 -20.37
N TYR A 343 18.00 23.77 -19.87
CA TYR A 343 16.84 22.92 -20.15
C TYR A 343 16.45 22.95 -21.63
N GLN A 344 16.52 24.12 -22.29
CA GLN A 344 16.35 24.21 -23.75
C GLN A 344 17.38 23.39 -24.52
N GLN A 345 18.64 23.34 -24.06
CA GLN A 345 19.66 22.46 -24.64
C GLN A 345 19.26 20.99 -24.54
N LEU A 346 18.76 20.54 -23.38
CA LEU A 346 18.24 19.17 -23.22
C LEU A 346 17.08 18.89 -24.19
N GLN A 347 16.09 19.79 -24.25
CA GLN A 347 14.93 19.62 -25.12
C GLN A 347 15.31 19.56 -26.62
N SER A 348 16.37 20.27 -27.01
CA SER A 348 16.87 20.27 -28.39
C SER A 348 17.80 19.10 -28.75
N ASP A 349 18.28 18.33 -27.78
CA ASP A 349 19.17 17.18 -28.04
C ASP A 349 18.41 16.08 -28.79
N ALA A 350 19.04 15.55 -29.85
CA ALA A 350 18.43 14.54 -30.71
C ALA A 350 18.00 13.27 -29.96
N ARG A 351 18.69 12.90 -28.87
CA ARG A 351 18.37 11.72 -28.05
C ARG A 351 17.14 11.91 -27.16
N LEU A 352 16.72 13.15 -26.91
CA LEU A 352 15.59 13.50 -26.07
C LEU A 352 14.33 13.89 -26.85
N ARG A 353 14.45 13.99 -28.18
CA ARG A 353 13.35 14.38 -29.07
C ARG A 353 12.17 13.42 -28.95
N GLY A 354 10.98 13.97 -28.72
CA GLY A 354 9.74 13.18 -28.59
C GLY A 354 9.55 12.47 -27.25
N LYS A 355 10.43 12.69 -26.27
CA LYS A 355 10.31 12.16 -24.91
C LYS A 355 9.70 13.22 -23.99
N MET A 356 8.92 12.79 -23.00
CA MET A 356 8.40 13.68 -21.97
C MET A 356 9.52 13.97 -20.96
N LEU A 357 9.95 15.23 -20.88
CA LEU A 357 10.94 15.66 -19.90
C LEU A 357 10.21 16.10 -18.63
N VAL A 358 10.55 15.44 -17.52
CA VAL A 358 10.01 15.73 -16.19
C VAL A 358 11.08 16.46 -15.39
N LEU A 359 10.80 17.71 -15.04
CA LEU A 359 11.69 18.58 -14.30
C LEU A 359 11.26 18.67 -12.84
N LEU A 360 12.21 18.58 -11.91
CA LEU A 360 11.93 18.82 -10.49
C LEU A 360 12.12 20.31 -10.18
N ASP A 361 11.06 20.99 -9.76
CA ASP A 361 11.13 22.40 -9.36
C ASP A 361 10.55 22.64 -7.97
N ARG A 362 11.22 23.53 -7.25
CA ARG A 362 10.82 23.98 -5.92
C ARG A 362 10.05 25.30 -6.04
N GLY A 363 8.94 25.30 -6.79
CA GLY A 363 7.77 26.20 -6.72
C GLY A 363 7.95 27.70 -6.48
N SER A 364 9.16 28.26 -6.48
CA SER A 364 9.42 29.58 -5.94
C SER A 364 10.66 30.18 -6.57
N ALA A 365 10.36 31.02 -7.57
CA ALA A 365 11.24 31.91 -8.33
C ALA A 365 11.93 31.34 -9.59
N ARG A 366 11.23 31.56 -10.71
CA ARG A 366 11.76 32.13 -11.96
C ARG A 366 12.56 31.22 -12.90
N ILE A 367 12.13 29.98 -13.13
CA ILE A 367 12.27 29.41 -14.47
C ILE A 367 10.89 29.54 -15.10
N SER A 368 10.77 30.23 -16.24
CA SER A 368 9.49 30.32 -16.93
C SER A 368 9.00 28.90 -17.15
N GLN A 369 7.85 28.54 -16.56
CA GLN A 369 7.21 27.25 -16.79
C GLN A 369 6.73 27.23 -18.23
N ASP A 370 7.65 26.85 -19.11
CA ASP A 370 7.35 26.56 -20.49
C ASP A 370 6.40 25.35 -20.49
N GLN A 371 5.27 25.46 -21.18
CA GLN A 371 4.21 24.44 -21.22
C GLN A 371 4.69 23.14 -21.89
N THR A 372 5.91 23.11 -22.41
CA THR A 372 6.51 21.94 -23.04
C THR A 372 7.12 20.93 -22.06
N TYR A 373 7.17 21.22 -20.75
CA TYR A 373 7.71 20.31 -19.73
C TYR A 373 6.62 19.88 -18.74
N SER A 374 6.76 18.67 -18.20
CA SER A 374 6.06 18.25 -16.98
C SER A 374 6.89 18.63 -15.76
N TRP A 375 6.23 19.13 -14.72
CA TRP A 375 6.89 19.56 -13.50
C TRP A 375 6.50 18.70 -12.29
N LEU A 376 7.50 18.32 -11.48
CA LEU A 376 7.31 17.86 -10.12
C LEU A 376 7.44 19.09 -9.20
N LEU A 377 6.31 19.65 -8.77
CA LEU A 377 6.23 20.94 -8.10
C LEU A 377 6.08 20.80 -6.59
N LEU A 378 7.11 21.20 -5.85
CA LEU A 378 7.06 21.26 -4.39
C LEU A 378 6.32 22.54 -3.95
N GLY A 379 5.16 22.39 -3.33
CA GLY A 379 4.30 23.54 -2.97
C GLY A 379 3.63 24.16 -4.19
N ALA A 380 2.94 23.34 -4.99
CA ALA A 380 2.31 23.78 -6.22
C ALA A 380 1.22 24.85 -5.96
N ARG A 381 1.21 25.87 -6.84
CA ARG A 381 0.18 26.91 -6.87
C ARG A 381 -0.81 26.62 -7.99
N ARG A 382 -2.10 26.87 -7.75
CA ARG A 382 -3.18 26.59 -8.70
C ARG A 382 -3.02 27.34 -10.04
N ASP A 383 -2.45 28.54 -10.02
CA ASP A 383 -2.18 29.36 -11.22
C ASP A 383 -0.99 28.86 -12.05
N ALA A 384 -0.14 28.02 -11.46
CA ALA A 384 1.11 27.52 -12.04
C ALA A 384 1.16 25.98 -12.13
N PHE A 385 0.03 25.29 -11.93
CA PHE A 385 -0.04 23.83 -11.92
C PHE A 385 -1.02 23.35 -12.98
N GLN A 386 -0.52 22.53 -13.92
CA GLN A 386 -1.28 21.98 -15.02
C GLN A 386 -1.81 20.59 -14.67
N TYR A 387 -3.12 20.46 -14.51
CA TYR A 387 -3.77 19.17 -14.26
C TYR A 387 -3.49 18.17 -15.40
N GLY A 388 -3.24 16.92 -15.02
CA GLY A 388 -2.94 15.85 -15.97
C GLY A 388 -1.52 15.88 -16.55
N VAL A 389 -0.72 16.91 -16.24
CA VAL A 389 0.65 17.11 -16.78
C VAL A 389 1.67 17.24 -15.66
N ASP A 390 1.40 18.10 -14.68
CA ASP A 390 2.28 18.33 -13.54
C ASP A 390 1.89 17.44 -12.36
N ILE A 391 2.85 17.16 -11.48
CA ILE A 391 2.60 16.48 -10.19
C ILE A 391 2.95 17.42 -9.04
N SER A 392 1.97 17.69 -8.18
CA SER A 392 2.21 18.39 -6.92
C SER A 392 2.93 17.45 -5.96
N MET A 393 4.09 17.85 -5.46
CA MET A 393 4.92 17.03 -4.57
C MET A 393 4.80 17.49 -3.11
N PRO A 394 4.79 16.55 -2.15
CA PRO A 394 4.84 16.89 -0.73
C PRO A 394 6.20 17.49 -0.35
N THR A 395 6.27 18.10 0.84
CA THR A 395 7.54 18.51 1.44
C THR A 395 8.41 17.31 1.80
N GLU A 396 9.64 17.56 2.28
CA GLU A 396 10.57 16.48 2.64
C GLU A 396 9.96 15.52 3.69
N PRO A 397 10.15 14.19 3.54
CA PRO A 397 9.71 13.23 4.54
C PRO A 397 10.35 13.54 5.89
N THR A 398 9.55 13.51 6.94
CA THR A 398 10.06 13.66 8.30
C THR A 398 10.34 12.27 8.89
N PRO A 399 11.38 12.09 9.73
CA PRO A 399 11.59 10.82 10.44
C PRO A 399 10.37 10.35 11.24
N ARG A 400 9.46 11.28 11.55
CA ARG A 400 8.19 11.03 12.26
C ARG A 400 7.24 10.16 11.46
N CYS A 401 7.13 10.36 10.14
CA CYS A 401 6.25 9.56 9.28
C CYS A 401 6.64 8.08 9.22
N ALA A 402 7.95 7.78 9.35
CA ALA A 402 8.48 6.43 9.39
C ALA A 402 8.61 5.88 10.83
N SER A 403 8.23 6.66 11.85
CA SER A 403 8.40 6.28 13.25
C SER A 403 7.36 5.26 13.72
N GLU A 404 7.72 4.47 14.74
CA GLU A 404 6.77 3.57 15.40
C GLU A 404 5.57 4.32 16.01
N SER A 405 5.79 5.55 16.46
CA SER A 405 4.75 6.42 17.01
C SER A 405 3.65 6.72 16.01
N ALA A 406 3.99 6.94 14.73
CA ALA A 406 3.01 7.14 13.67
C ALA A 406 2.09 5.93 13.50
N SER A 407 2.67 4.74 13.37
CA SER A 407 1.93 3.49 13.23
C SER A 407 1.06 3.21 14.46
N ARG A 408 1.58 3.41 15.68
CA ARG A 408 0.82 3.23 16.92
C ARG A 408 -0.34 4.22 17.02
N SER A 409 -0.15 5.47 16.61
CA SER A 409 -1.17 6.51 16.69
C SER A 409 -2.42 6.20 15.85
N TYR A 410 -2.28 5.52 14.70
CA TYR A 410 -3.42 5.07 13.89
C TYR A 410 -4.19 3.89 14.51
N LEU A 411 -3.50 3.02 15.25
CA LEU A 411 -4.11 1.88 15.92
C LEU A 411 -4.90 2.27 17.19
N GLU A 412 -4.59 3.44 17.75
CA GLU A 412 -5.26 3.96 18.93
C GLU A 412 -6.72 4.33 18.63
N PRO A 413 -7.71 3.95 19.46
CA PRO A 413 -9.09 4.43 19.31
C PRO A 413 -9.18 5.96 19.41
N LEU A 414 -10.02 6.60 18.59
CA LEU A 414 -10.21 8.06 18.63
C LEU A 414 -10.72 8.56 19.99
N THR A 415 -11.41 7.71 20.76
CA THR A 415 -11.87 8.03 22.12
C THR A 415 -10.74 8.21 23.13
N GLN A 416 -9.52 7.77 22.80
CA GLN A 416 -8.33 7.94 23.65
C GLN A 416 -7.54 9.21 23.29
N LYS A 417 -7.84 9.85 22.15
CA LYS A 417 -7.24 11.13 21.76
C LYS A 417 -7.73 12.24 22.68
N ARG A 418 -6.77 13.01 23.22
CA ARG A 418 -7.02 14.07 24.22
C ARG A 418 -7.62 15.33 23.60
N TYR A 419 -7.24 15.67 22.38
CA TYR A 419 -7.64 16.91 21.73
C TYR A 419 -8.58 16.62 20.56
N LEU A 420 -9.56 17.50 20.39
CA LEU A 420 -10.44 17.48 19.22
C LEU A 420 -9.64 17.84 17.97
N ILE A 421 -8.93 18.97 18.02
CA ILE A 421 -8.08 19.43 16.93
C ILE A 421 -6.84 20.11 17.50
N SER A 422 -5.69 19.93 16.84
CA SER A 422 -4.49 20.69 17.19
C SER A 422 -3.71 21.26 16.00
N PHE A 423 -2.99 22.34 16.26
CA PHE A 423 -1.98 22.96 15.41
C PHE A 423 -0.89 23.58 16.28
N LYS A 424 0.37 23.37 15.90
CA LYS A 424 1.51 24.15 16.41
C LYS A 424 2.39 24.58 15.25
N GLY A 425 2.49 25.89 15.03
CA GLY A 425 3.16 26.49 13.87
C GLY A 425 3.32 28.01 14.00
N SER A 426 4.32 28.61 13.34
CA SER A 426 4.52 30.07 13.31
C SER A 426 3.30 30.82 12.76
N PHE A 427 2.87 31.87 13.47
CA PHE A 427 1.76 32.74 13.06
C PHE A 427 2.20 34.07 12.44
N GLN A 428 3.49 34.41 12.52
CA GLN A 428 3.98 35.78 12.26
C GLN A 428 3.69 36.28 10.83
N ASP A 429 3.55 35.37 9.87
CA ASP A 429 3.24 35.65 8.46
C ASP A 429 1.90 35.06 8.00
N ARG A 430 1.03 34.63 8.93
CA ARG A 430 -0.19 33.83 8.62
C ARG A 430 -1.45 34.44 9.27
N PRO A 431 -2.11 35.41 8.63
CA PRO A 431 -3.34 36.04 9.15
C PRO A 431 -4.42 35.02 9.52
N LEU A 432 -4.58 34.01 8.66
CA LEU A 432 -5.53 32.90 8.82
C LEU A 432 -5.30 32.10 10.11
N ALA A 433 -4.04 31.83 10.46
CA ALA A 433 -3.70 31.06 11.64
C ALA A 433 -3.91 31.85 12.93
N ALA A 434 -3.73 33.18 12.89
CA ALA A 434 -4.03 34.07 14.01
C ALA A 434 -5.54 34.14 14.31
N GLU A 435 -6.40 34.13 13.29
CA GLU A 435 -7.85 34.07 13.44
C GLU A 435 -8.32 32.73 14.01
N VAL A 436 -7.77 31.61 13.52
CA VAL A 436 -8.07 30.28 14.07
C VAL A 436 -7.60 30.16 15.52
N ALA A 437 -6.44 30.72 15.87
CA ALA A 437 -5.95 30.76 17.24
C ALA A 437 -6.86 31.55 18.18
N ALA A 438 -7.62 32.53 17.68
CA ALA A 438 -8.58 33.28 18.49
C ALA A 438 -9.72 32.39 19.03
N PHE A 439 -10.09 31.30 18.34
CA PHE A 439 -11.10 30.32 18.80
C PHE A 439 -10.64 29.47 19.99
N HIS A 440 -9.33 29.39 20.24
CA HIS A 440 -8.74 28.63 21.34
C HIS A 440 -9.22 29.12 22.72
N ARG A 441 -9.48 30.42 22.87
CA ARG A 441 -9.65 31.06 24.18
C ARG A 441 -10.82 30.51 25.02
N ASP A 442 -11.81 29.87 24.40
CA ASP A 442 -13.03 29.40 25.07
C ASP A 442 -13.33 27.89 24.92
N ARG A 443 -12.41 27.09 24.33
CA ARG A 443 -12.68 25.66 24.05
C ARG A 443 -11.50 24.75 24.45
N PRO A 444 -11.60 24.01 25.58
CA PRO A 444 -10.46 23.31 26.18
C PRO A 444 -9.87 22.14 25.36
N ASN A 445 -10.56 21.67 24.31
CA ASN A 445 -10.13 20.55 23.48
C ASN A 445 -9.60 20.99 22.10
N VAL A 446 -9.52 22.29 21.84
CA VAL A 446 -8.99 22.87 20.59
C VAL A 446 -7.66 23.53 20.93
N VAL A 447 -6.54 23.06 20.36
CA VAL A 447 -5.20 23.62 20.66
C VAL A 447 -4.55 24.19 19.40
N VAL A 448 -4.49 25.51 19.27
CA VAL A 448 -3.87 26.19 18.12
C VAL A 448 -2.90 27.21 18.68
N VAL A 449 -1.60 26.93 18.59
CA VAL A 449 -0.54 27.69 19.30
C VAL A 449 0.68 27.95 18.43
N ASP A 450 1.43 29.01 18.73
CA ASP A 450 2.62 29.38 17.97
C ASP A 450 3.78 28.41 18.26
N ASP A 451 4.69 28.23 17.30
CA ASP A 451 5.88 27.39 17.47
C ASP A 451 6.74 27.81 18.67
N VAL A 452 6.80 29.11 19.00
CA VAL A 452 7.57 29.62 20.15
C VAL A 452 6.95 29.26 21.50
N ASN A 453 5.72 28.76 21.54
CA ASN A 453 5.03 28.43 22.79
C ASN A 453 5.58 27.13 23.40
N ALA A 454 6.40 27.27 24.46
CA ALA A 454 7.02 26.15 25.16
C ALA A 454 6.05 25.29 26.00
N GLY A 455 4.81 25.75 26.24
CA GLY A 455 3.82 25.05 27.05
C GLY A 455 3.19 23.83 26.38
N TYR A 456 3.38 23.68 25.07
CA TYR A 456 2.85 22.57 24.28
C TYR A 456 3.96 21.87 23.50
N ASP A 457 4.06 20.56 23.64
CA ASP A 457 4.95 19.75 22.82
C ASP A 457 4.27 19.43 21.47
N SER A 458 4.97 19.71 20.35
CA SER A 458 4.38 19.55 19.02
C SER A 458 4.08 18.08 18.69
N GLU A 459 4.92 17.16 19.16
CA GLU A 459 4.72 15.73 18.90
C GLU A 459 3.53 15.21 19.70
N PHE A 460 3.46 15.58 20.98
CA PHE A 460 2.35 15.23 21.84
C PHE A 460 1.02 15.70 21.25
N LEU A 461 0.94 16.93 20.73
CA LEU A 461 -0.26 17.44 20.07
C LEU A 461 -0.64 16.61 18.85
N LEU A 462 0.30 16.35 17.93
CA LEU A 462 0.05 15.58 16.72
C LEU A 462 -0.49 14.17 17.05
N TRP A 463 0.17 13.46 17.96
CA TRP A 463 -0.19 12.08 18.31
C TRP A 463 -1.50 11.99 19.09
N ASN A 464 -1.90 13.03 19.83
CA ASN A 464 -3.05 12.99 20.75
C ASN A 464 -4.27 13.77 20.26
N SER A 465 -4.35 14.09 18.97
CA SER A 465 -5.49 14.81 18.38
C SER A 465 -6.34 13.91 17.48
N ILE A 466 -7.66 14.09 17.53
CA ILE A 466 -8.59 13.46 16.59
C ILE A 466 -8.38 14.04 15.20
N PHE A 467 -8.34 15.37 15.10
CA PHE A 467 -8.05 16.11 13.89
C PHE A 467 -6.69 16.81 14.00
N ASN A 468 -5.91 16.78 12.93
CA ASN A 468 -4.64 17.51 12.86
C ASN A 468 -4.76 18.58 11.80
N LEU A 469 -4.63 19.84 12.20
CA LEU A 469 -4.78 20.97 11.31
C LEU A 469 -3.48 21.23 10.55
N VAL A 470 -3.58 21.48 9.25
CA VAL A 470 -2.56 22.14 8.46
C VAL A 470 -3.17 23.42 7.91
N VAL A 471 -2.53 24.55 8.17
CA VAL A 471 -2.87 25.83 7.52
C VAL A 471 -1.96 25.91 6.30
N ALA A 472 -2.53 25.72 5.11
CA ALA A 472 -1.78 25.58 3.87
C ALA A 472 -2.10 26.73 2.92
N THR A 473 -1.12 27.54 2.58
CA THR A 473 -1.20 28.51 1.48
C THR A 473 -0.18 28.14 0.43
N ALA A 474 -0.38 28.59 -0.81
CA ALA A 474 0.51 28.17 -1.89
C ALA A 474 1.94 28.75 -1.80
N ASP A 475 2.13 29.80 -1.00
CA ASP A 475 3.45 30.37 -0.68
C ASP A 475 4.09 29.77 0.59
N ASP A 476 3.35 28.96 1.35
CA ASP A 476 3.80 28.33 2.59
C ASP A 476 4.60 27.06 2.33
N ARG A 477 5.92 27.24 2.27
CA ARG A 477 6.93 26.23 1.97
C ARG A 477 7.23 25.28 3.14
N ASP A 478 6.66 25.55 4.33
CA ASP A 478 6.91 24.80 5.58
C ASP A 478 5.64 24.11 6.12
N ALA A 479 4.62 23.90 5.28
CA ALA A 479 3.43 23.18 5.68
C ALA A 479 3.82 21.78 6.20
N ARG A 480 3.53 21.53 7.48
CA ARG A 480 3.71 20.24 8.19
C ARG A 480 2.77 19.15 7.67
N PHE A 481 2.42 19.20 6.39
CA PHE A 481 1.48 18.32 5.71
C PHE A 481 1.83 16.84 5.97
N ASN A 482 3.09 16.45 5.76
CA ASN A 482 3.54 15.09 6.02
C ASN A 482 3.26 14.68 7.46
N GLU A 483 3.66 15.51 8.43
CA GLU A 483 3.45 15.21 9.85
C GLU A 483 1.97 15.09 10.21
N VAL A 484 1.14 16.00 9.70
CA VAL A 484 -0.30 16.07 9.93
C VAL A 484 -1.01 14.84 9.37
N VAL A 485 -0.66 14.43 8.15
CA VAL A 485 -1.21 13.21 7.55
C VAL A 485 -0.75 12.02 8.37
N CYS A 486 0.55 11.90 8.68
CA CYS A 486 1.15 10.77 9.40
C CYS A 486 0.83 10.72 10.91
N ALA A 487 0.15 11.72 11.48
CA ALA A 487 -0.06 11.89 12.92
C ALA A 487 -1.01 10.87 13.58
N GLY A 488 -1.69 10.04 12.80
CA GLY A 488 -2.65 9.03 13.30
C GLY A 488 -4.05 9.56 13.63
N GLY A 489 -4.28 10.87 13.44
CA GLY A 489 -5.60 11.50 13.40
C GLY A 489 -6.08 11.73 11.95
N ILE A 490 -7.19 12.43 11.79
CA ILE A 490 -7.73 12.85 10.49
C ILE A 490 -7.09 14.19 10.10
N PRO A 491 -6.40 14.28 8.95
CA PRO A 491 -5.81 15.53 8.50
C PRO A 491 -6.91 16.52 8.09
N VAL A 492 -6.77 17.76 8.52
CA VAL A 492 -7.66 18.87 8.18
C VAL A 492 -6.82 19.94 7.52
N ALA A 493 -7.11 20.24 6.25
CA ALA A 493 -6.46 21.32 5.55
C ALA A 493 -7.38 22.54 5.53
N MET A 494 -6.88 23.64 6.07
CA MET A 494 -7.49 24.94 5.92
C MET A 494 -6.61 25.72 4.95
N ALA A 495 -7.14 25.96 3.76
CA ALA A 495 -6.35 26.43 2.63
C ALA A 495 -7.10 27.43 1.76
N ASP A 496 -6.34 28.33 1.14
CA ASP A 496 -6.88 29.23 0.14
C ASP A 496 -7.08 28.53 -1.23
N ALA A 497 -7.77 29.20 -2.15
CA ALA A 497 -8.06 28.67 -3.48
C ALA A 497 -6.82 28.46 -4.36
N THR A 498 -5.64 28.92 -3.92
CA THR A 498 -4.39 28.80 -4.68
C THR A 498 -3.58 27.57 -4.27
N TRP A 499 -3.87 26.94 -3.13
CA TRP A 499 -3.17 25.75 -2.68
C TRP A 499 -3.54 24.51 -3.50
N VAL A 500 -2.53 23.72 -3.88
CA VAL A 500 -2.69 22.43 -4.53
C VAL A 500 -2.18 21.34 -3.59
N PRO A 501 -3.04 20.40 -3.13
CA PRO A 501 -2.61 19.29 -2.30
C PRO A 501 -1.51 18.45 -2.97
N PRO A 502 -0.60 17.84 -2.20
CA PRO A 502 0.33 16.86 -2.75
C PRO A 502 -0.39 15.72 -3.46
N PHE A 503 0.09 15.36 -4.65
CA PHE A 503 -0.48 14.37 -5.55
C PHE A 503 -1.91 14.67 -6.03
N ASP A 504 -2.32 15.94 -6.06
CA ASP A 504 -3.61 16.36 -6.62
C ASP A 504 -3.74 15.90 -8.09
N GLY A 505 -4.90 15.34 -8.45
CA GLY A 505 -5.14 14.63 -9.74
C GLY A 505 -4.87 13.12 -9.68
N PHE A 506 -3.92 12.68 -8.84
CA PHE A 506 -3.65 11.26 -8.58
C PHE A 506 -4.41 10.74 -7.33
N ILE A 507 -4.53 11.57 -6.29
CA ILE A 507 -5.32 11.28 -5.08
C ILE A 507 -6.01 12.56 -4.60
N ARG A 508 -7.35 12.54 -4.48
CA ARG A 508 -8.10 13.66 -3.90
C ARG A 508 -7.88 13.77 -2.40
N PHE A 509 -7.55 14.96 -1.91
CA PHE A 509 -7.42 15.21 -0.47
C PHE A 509 -8.69 14.86 0.31
N SER A 510 -9.87 15.11 -0.27
CA SER A 510 -11.17 14.77 0.35
C SER A 510 -11.36 13.27 0.61
N SER A 511 -10.57 12.39 0.00
CA SER A 511 -10.65 10.95 0.25
C SER A 511 -9.93 10.51 1.53
N TYR A 512 -9.07 11.34 2.10
CA TYR A 512 -8.29 11.02 3.31
C TYR A 512 -8.20 12.16 4.33
N GLY A 513 -8.77 13.33 4.05
CA GLY A 513 -8.77 14.48 4.93
C GLY A 513 -9.99 15.37 4.72
N VAL A 514 -10.12 16.36 5.59
CA VAL A 514 -11.21 17.34 5.56
C VAL A 514 -10.66 18.66 5.05
N LEU A 515 -11.15 19.12 3.91
CA LEU A 515 -10.86 20.46 3.41
C LEU A 515 -11.85 21.45 4.03
N VAL A 516 -11.33 22.54 4.57
CA VAL A 516 -12.10 23.66 5.11
C VAL A 516 -11.66 24.92 4.39
N ASP A 517 -12.63 25.72 3.95
CA ASP A 517 -12.36 27.03 3.34
C ASP A 517 -11.65 27.96 4.34
N THR A 518 -11.13 29.06 3.83
CA THR A 518 -10.45 30.11 4.59
C THR A 518 -11.31 30.77 5.67
N ASP A 519 -12.63 30.60 5.67
CA ASP A 519 -13.47 31.09 6.78
C ASP A 519 -13.26 30.22 8.05
N PRO A 520 -12.58 30.74 9.09
CA PRO A 520 -12.32 29.99 10.31
C PRO A 520 -13.60 29.58 11.07
N SER A 521 -14.70 30.31 10.86
CA SER A 521 -15.98 30.05 11.54
C SER A 521 -16.60 28.71 11.12
N MET A 522 -16.26 28.22 9.93
CA MET A 522 -16.76 26.97 9.36
C MET A 522 -15.99 25.73 9.83
N LEU A 523 -14.81 25.90 10.45
CA LEU A 523 -13.96 24.81 10.89
C LEU A 523 -14.67 23.88 11.88
N LEU A 524 -15.09 24.40 13.04
CA LEU A 524 -15.67 23.57 14.09
C LEU A 524 -17.03 22.95 13.73
N PRO A 525 -17.94 23.64 13.01
CA PRO A 525 -19.13 23.02 12.44
C PRO A 525 -18.79 21.81 11.55
N ARG A 526 -17.90 21.97 10.57
CA ARG A 526 -17.55 20.90 9.63
C ARG A 526 -16.96 19.68 10.33
N LEU A 527 -16.07 19.88 11.31
CA LEU A 527 -15.48 18.78 12.07
C LEU A 527 -16.50 18.02 12.91
N ARG A 528 -17.54 18.71 13.42
CA ARG A 528 -18.63 18.06 14.16
C ARG A 528 -19.49 17.20 13.24
N ASP A 529 -19.78 17.67 12.03
CA ASP A 529 -20.55 16.89 11.05
C ASP A 529 -19.81 15.60 10.70
N VAL A 530 -18.51 15.69 10.44
CA VAL A 530 -17.66 14.52 10.20
C VAL A 530 -17.68 13.58 11.41
N LEU A 531 -17.55 14.09 12.64
CA LEU A 531 -17.57 13.24 13.85
C LEU A 531 -18.89 12.50 14.09
N VAL A 532 -20.01 13.05 13.64
CA VAL A 532 -21.31 12.37 13.74
C VAL A 532 -21.33 11.15 12.82
N ASN A 533 -20.65 11.23 11.67
CA ASN A 533 -20.53 10.15 10.71
C ASN A 533 -19.34 9.22 11.04
N ARG A 534 -19.60 8.17 11.84
CA ARG A 534 -18.57 7.19 12.22
C ARG A 534 -17.93 6.45 11.04
N ALA A 535 -18.65 6.28 9.93
CA ALA A 535 -18.12 5.65 8.73
C ALA A 535 -17.12 6.56 8.00
N GLU A 536 -17.48 7.82 7.80
CA GLU A 536 -16.60 8.85 7.21
C GLU A 536 -15.33 9.01 8.05
N VAL A 537 -15.45 9.05 9.39
CA VAL A 537 -14.30 9.10 10.31
C VAL A 537 -13.35 7.91 10.12
N TYR A 538 -13.89 6.70 10.01
CA TYR A 538 -13.06 5.50 9.82
C TYR A 538 -12.38 5.52 8.43
N VAL A 539 -13.13 5.85 7.38
CA VAL A 539 -12.63 5.91 5.99
C VAL A 539 -11.53 6.94 5.85
N LEU A 540 -11.76 8.18 6.28
CA LEU A 540 -10.77 9.26 6.18
C LEU A 540 -9.49 8.90 6.93
N ARG A 541 -9.62 8.36 8.15
CA ARG A 541 -8.47 7.99 8.98
C ARG A 541 -7.69 6.82 8.40
N GLU A 542 -8.36 5.80 7.88
CA GLU A 542 -7.70 4.65 7.27
C GLU A 542 -7.05 5.02 5.92
N ASN A 543 -7.69 5.89 5.13
CA ASN A 543 -7.09 6.39 3.91
C ASN A 543 -5.89 7.31 4.21
N ALA A 544 -5.94 8.12 5.27
CA ALA A 544 -4.78 8.90 5.72
C ALA A 544 -3.62 7.99 6.11
N ARG A 545 -3.89 6.86 6.78
CA ARG A 545 -2.88 5.84 7.08
C ARG A 545 -2.23 5.30 5.81
N LYS A 546 -3.03 4.94 4.81
CA LYS A 546 -2.53 4.47 3.51
C LYS A 546 -1.68 5.53 2.83
N VAL A 547 -2.14 6.78 2.84
CA VAL A 547 -1.41 7.90 2.23
C VAL A 547 -0.05 8.10 2.91
N CYS A 548 -0.03 8.11 4.25
CA CYS A 548 1.19 8.11 5.04
C CYS A 548 2.15 7.00 4.59
N THR A 549 1.69 5.74 4.63
CA THR A 549 2.54 4.57 4.35
C THR A 549 3.00 4.47 2.90
N ARG A 550 2.16 4.86 1.95
CA ARG A 550 2.38 4.62 0.53
C ARG A 550 3.05 5.79 -0.19
N PHE A 551 2.95 7.01 0.35
CA PHE A 551 3.41 8.21 -0.35
C PHE A 551 4.33 9.10 0.47
N LEU A 552 4.35 9.04 1.81
CA LEU A 552 4.99 10.11 2.62
C LEU A 552 6.16 9.68 3.53
N GLN A 553 6.41 8.38 3.74
CA GLN A 553 7.35 7.96 4.79
C GLN A 553 8.84 8.23 4.48
N THR A 554 9.26 8.05 3.23
CA THR A 554 10.67 8.25 2.82
C THR A 554 10.76 8.92 1.45
N ARG A 555 11.97 9.36 1.09
CA ARG A 555 12.20 10.07 -0.17
C ARG A 555 12.01 9.13 -1.36
N GLU A 556 12.39 7.87 -1.19
CA GLU A 556 12.21 6.79 -2.17
C GLU A 556 10.73 6.47 -2.37
N ILE A 557 9.95 6.47 -1.29
CA ILE A 557 8.49 6.29 -1.36
C ILE A 557 7.84 7.46 -2.10
N GLN A 558 8.21 8.71 -1.80
CA GLN A 558 7.72 9.88 -2.53
C GLN A 558 8.12 9.86 -4.01
N ALA A 559 9.35 9.44 -4.33
CA ALA A 559 9.82 9.33 -5.71
C ALA A 559 9.08 8.21 -6.48
N ALA A 560 8.83 7.06 -5.85
CA ALA A 560 8.07 5.97 -6.45
C ALA A 560 6.61 6.39 -6.70
N ALA A 561 6.00 7.08 -5.72
CA ALA A 561 4.67 7.67 -5.85
C ALA A 561 4.56 8.64 -7.02
N ALA A 562 5.60 9.47 -7.23
CA ALA A 562 5.65 10.40 -8.35
C ALA A 562 5.74 9.69 -9.71
N LEU A 563 6.50 8.58 -9.82
CA LEU A 563 6.48 7.75 -11.03
C LEU A 563 5.10 7.14 -11.29
N GLU A 564 4.44 6.64 -10.25
CA GLU A 564 3.07 6.11 -10.36
C GLU A 564 2.08 7.19 -10.80
N ALA A 565 2.18 8.40 -10.25
CA ALA A 565 1.34 9.52 -10.63
C ALA A 565 1.58 9.97 -12.08
N LEU A 566 2.83 9.95 -12.57
CA LEU A 566 3.16 10.24 -13.97
C LEU A 566 2.63 9.18 -14.95
N GLU A 567 2.49 7.93 -14.51
CA GLU A 567 1.94 6.84 -15.31
C GLU A 567 0.41 6.94 -15.43
N THR A 568 -0.27 7.41 -14.38
CA THR A 568 -1.74 7.54 -14.33
C THR A 568 -2.18 8.90 -13.75
N PRO A 569 -1.99 10.02 -14.49
CA PRO A 569 -2.10 11.36 -13.94
C PRO A 569 -3.53 11.81 -13.57
N ASN A 570 -4.57 11.08 -14.02
CA ASN A 570 -5.99 11.36 -13.73
C ASN A 570 -6.68 10.23 -12.93
N ARG A 571 -5.93 9.39 -12.22
CA ARG A 571 -6.50 8.27 -11.45
C ARG A 571 -7.56 8.70 -10.45
N ALA A 572 -7.50 9.93 -9.93
CA ALA A 572 -8.47 10.42 -8.97
C ALA A 572 -9.82 10.82 -9.59
N GLU A 573 -9.94 10.88 -10.92
CA GLU A 573 -11.22 11.02 -11.65
C GLU A 573 -11.83 9.66 -12.00
N ASP A 574 -11.05 8.58 -11.87
CA ASP A 574 -11.48 7.21 -12.09
C ASP A 574 -12.16 6.67 -10.81
N ASP A 575 -13.43 7.03 -10.60
CA ASP A 575 -14.30 6.55 -9.50
C ASP A 575 -14.50 5.00 -9.51
N SER A 576 -13.88 4.28 -10.45
CA SER A 576 -14.04 2.84 -10.69
C SER A 576 -13.35 1.92 -9.67
N LEU A 577 -12.59 2.46 -8.70
CA LEU A 577 -11.91 1.66 -7.67
C LEU A 577 -12.47 1.82 -6.25
N SER A 578 -13.50 2.65 -6.04
CA SER A 578 -14.31 2.59 -4.81
C SER A 578 -15.39 1.53 -5.00
N VAL A 579 -15.11 0.29 -4.59
CA VAL A 579 -16.17 -0.73 -4.50
C VAL A 579 -17.08 -0.32 -3.34
N VAL A 580 -18.22 0.32 -3.66
CA VAL A 580 -19.18 0.77 -2.65
C VAL A 580 -19.91 -0.45 -2.10
N LEU A 581 -19.84 -0.63 -0.77
CA LEU A 581 -20.58 -1.65 -0.06
C LEU A 581 -22.08 -1.29 -0.07
N THR A 582 -22.92 -2.13 -0.65
CA THR A 582 -24.36 -1.89 -0.76
C THR A 582 -25.14 -2.57 0.35
N GLN A 583 -24.78 -3.79 0.75
CA GLN A 583 -25.48 -4.53 1.81
C GLN A 583 -24.53 -5.40 2.63
N THR A 584 -24.87 -5.68 3.88
CA THR A 584 -24.19 -6.71 4.68
C THR A 584 -25.18 -7.66 5.34
N ILE A 585 -24.80 -8.93 5.46
CA ILE A 585 -25.57 -9.98 6.15
C ILE A 585 -24.61 -10.68 7.11
N PHE A 586 -24.99 -10.77 8.39
CA PHE A 586 -24.18 -11.44 9.40
C PHE A 586 -24.77 -12.81 9.73
N ASP A 587 -23.94 -13.85 9.57
CA ASP A 587 -24.24 -15.22 9.98
C ASP A 587 -23.64 -15.46 11.37
N GLU A 588 -24.50 -15.39 12.39
CA GLU A 588 -24.13 -15.54 13.80
C GLU A 588 -23.62 -16.95 14.12
N GLU A 589 -24.15 -18.00 13.47
CA GLU A 589 -23.82 -19.39 13.80
C GLU A 589 -22.37 -19.73 13.44
N GLN A 590 -21.87 -19.19 12.32
CA GLN A 590 -20.52 -19.44 11.82
C GLN A 590 -19.58 -18.25 11.98
N ASN A 591 -20.04 -17.14 12.56
CA ASN A 591 -19.28 -15.91 12.72
C ASN A 591 -18.71 -15.39 11.37
N HIS A 592 -19.54 -15.44 10.31
CA HIS A 592 -19.21 -14.95 8.98
C HIS A 592 -20.00 -13.68 8.66
N LEU A 593 -19.34 -12.71 8.03
CA LEU A 593 -19.95 -11.52 7.48
C LEU A 593 -19.97 -11.64 5.95
N TYR A 594 -21.14 -11.43 5.35
CA TYR A 594 -21.33 -11.36 3.91
C TYR A 594 -21.54 -9.90 3.50
N ALA A 595 -21.02 -9.53 2.35
CA ALA A 595 -21.09 -8.18 1.80
C ALA A 595 -21.48 -8.24 0.33
N LEU A 596 -22.54 -7.51 -0.02
CA LEU A 596 -22.87 -7.19 -1.39
C LEU A 596 -22.28 -5.83 -1.72
N PHE A 597 -21.69 -5.72 -2.90
CA PHE A 597 -21.12 -4.48 -3.40
C PHE A 597 -21.88 -3.98 -4.62
N GLU A 598 -21.68 -2.73 -5.00
CA GLU A 598 -22.31 -2.09 -6.17
C GLU A 598 -22.03 -2.83 -7.48
N THR A 599 -20.92 -3.57 -7.56
CA THR A 599 -20.62 -4.50 -8.67
C THR A 599 -21.61 -5.66 -8.82
N GLY A 600 -22.48 -5.87 -7.82
CA GLY A 600 -23.43 -6.97 -7.74
C GLY A 600 -22.86 -8.30 -7.25
N ALA A 601 -21.55 -8.38 -7.01
CA ALA A 601 -20.89 -9.58 -6.49
C ALA A 601 -21.03 -9.70 -4.96
N LEU A 602 -21.24 -10.93 -4.49
CA LEU A 602 -21.35 -11.29 -3.08
C LEU A 602 -20.01 -11.81 -2.55
N PHE A 603 -19.57 -11.28 -1.42
CA PHE A 603 -18.33 -11.67 -0.75
C PHE A 603 -18.58 -12.14 0.68
N ARG A 604 -17.63 -12.91 1.24
CA ARG A 604 -17.65 -13.40 2.62
C ARG A 604 -16.30 -13.20 3.32
N ALA A 605 -16.35 -12.78 4.58
CA ALA A 605 -15.23 -12.72 5.50
C ALA A 605 -15.59 -13.34 6.86
N VAL A 606 -14.59 -13.77 7.62
CA VAL A 606 -14.79 -14.15 9.05
C VAL A 606 -14.99 -12.86 9.85
N ALA A 607 -16.11 -12.72 10.56
CA ALA A 607 -16.51 -11.47 11.21
C ALA A 607 -15.55 -11.01 12.31
N SER A 608 -14.89 -11.94 13.02
CA SER A 608 -13.81 -11.59 13.96
C SER A 608 -12.60 -10.95 13.28
N ARG A 609 -12.42 -11.19 11.98
CA ARG A 609 -11.30 -10.69 11.17
C ARG A 609 -11.72 -9.54 10.26
N ALA A 610 -13.00 -9.36 9.96
CA ALA A 610 -13.56 -8.35 9.03
C ALA A 610 -13.41 -6.87 9.47
N ARG A 611 -12.54 -6.56 10.44
CA ARG A 611 -12.28 -5.20 10.94
C ARG A 611 -11.38 -4.35 10.02
N THR A 612 -10.85 -4.94 8.94
CA THR A 612 -10.03 -4.25 7.93
C THR A 612 -10.55 -4.59 6.53
N LEU A 613 -10.79 -3.55 5.72
CA LEU A 613 -11.47 -3.64 4.43
C LEU A 613 -10.68 -4.34 3.31
N GLN A 614 -9.40 -4.67 3.50
CA GLN A 614 -8.55 -4.92 2.32
C GLN A 614 -8.31 -6.38 1.93
N HIS A 615 -8.29 -7.39 2.81
CA HIS A 615 -7.79 -8.72 2.36
C HIS A 615 -8.41 -9.96 3.02
N LEU A 616 -9.69 -9.90 3.42
CA LEU A 616 -10.37 -11.03 4.09
C LEU A 616 -11.69 -11.45 3.44
N TRP A 617 -12.07 -10.78 2.35
CA TRP A 617 -13.31 -11.00 1.62
C TRP A 617 -13.05 -11.93 0.43
N MET A 618 -13.66 -13.10 0.44
CA MET A 618 -13.64 -14.05 -0.67
C MET A 618 -14.91 -13.88 -1.49
N THR A 619 -14.81 -13.82 -2.81
CA THR A 619 -15.99 -13.86 -3.69
C THR A 619 -16.71 -15.19 -3.49
N VAL A 620 -18.00 -15.12 -3.19
CA VAL A 620 -18.88 -16.26 -2.95
C VAL A 620 -19.81 -16.46 -4.13
N ALA A 621 -20.28 -15.38 -4.77
CA ALA A 621 -21.04 -15.44 -6.00
C ALA A 621 -20.77 -14.18 -6.84
N ALA A 622 -20.72 -14.34 -8.17
CA ALA A 622 -20.34 -13.27 -9.08
C ALA A 622 -21.44 -12.21 -9.30
N GLY A 623 -22.71 -12.50 -8.93
CA GLY A 623 -23.82 -11.60 -9.19
C GLY A 623 -24.37 -11.71 -10.62
N PRO A 624 -25.12 -10.70 -11.11
CA PRO A 624 -25.31 -9.36 -10.55
C PRO A 624 -26.53 -9.26 -9.61
N PHE A 625 -26.30 -9.24 -8.29
CA PHE A 625 -27.37 -9.06 -7.30
C PHE A 625 -27.43 -7.60 -6.83
N GLU A 626 -28.63 -7.04 -6.67
CA GLU A 626 -28.84 -5.69 -6.12
C GLU A 626 -29.20 -5.73 -4.63
N ASN A 627 -29.88 -6.80 -4.20
CA ASN A 627 -30.28 -7.00 -2.81
C ASN A 627 -30.38 -8.50 -2.49
N LEU A 628 -30.17 -8.88 -1.24
CA LEU A 628 -30.22 -10.26 -0.76
C LEU A 628 -31.05 -10.35 0.53
N ALA A 629 -31.78 -11.45 0.68
CA ALA A 629 -32.40 -11.86 1.94
C ALA A 629 -32.20 -13.37 2.13
N ALA A 630 -31.81 -13.79 3.32
CA ALA A 630 -31.53 -15.21 3.60
C ALA A 630 -32.29 -15.68 4.83
N ASP A 631 -32.75 -16.93 4.80
CA ASP A 631 -33.20 -17.67 5.97
C ASP A 631 -32.29 -18.90 6.18
N ARG A 632 -32.73 -19.85 7.02
CA ARG A 632 -31.97 -21.08 7.31
C ARG A 632 -31.96 -22.10 6.18
N GLU A 633 -32.92 -22.04 5.26
CA GLU A 633 -33.18 -23.05 4.24
C GLU A 633 -32.86 -22.56 2.83
N ALA A 634 -32.89 -21.25 2.57
CA ALA A 634 -32.69 -20.65 1.26
C ALA A 634 -32.12 -19.23 1.31
N VAL A 635 -31.52 -18.83 0.19
CA VAL A 635 -31.13 -17.43 -0.07
C VAL A 635 -31.94 -16.90 -1.24
N TYR A 636 -32.46 -15.69 -1.08
CA TYR A 636 -33.21 -14.96 -2.10
C TYR A 636 -32.41 -13.73 -2.51
N ALA A 637 -32.31 -13.49 -3.81
CA ALA A 637 -31.58 -12.36 -4.37
C ALA A 637 -32.45 -11.61 -5.38
N VAL A 638 -32.36 -10.29 -5.38
CA VAL A 638 -32.89 -9.44 -6.44
C VAL A 638 -31.81 -9.28 -7.50
N GLY A 639 -32.07 -9.69 -8.73
CA GLY A 639 -31.16 -9.45 -9.86
C GLY A 639 -31.24 -8.01 -10.36
N SER A 640 -30.31 -7.61 -11.22
CA SER A 640 -30.36 -6.30 -11.89
C SER A 640 -31.54 -6.09 -12.84
N ASP A 641 -32.32 -7.15 -13.10
CA ASP A 641 -33.60 -7.12 -13.80
C ASP A 641 -34.80 -6.90 -12.86
N HIS A 642 -34.52 -6.64 -11.58
CA HIS A 642 -35.47 -6.50 -10.48
C HIS A 642 -36.34 -7.74 -10.20
N LYS A 643 -35.92 -8.92 -10.69
CA LYS A 643 -36.59 -10.19 -10.41
C LYS A 643 -36.00 -10.89 -9.20
N VAL A 644 -36.78 -11.78 -8.58
CA VAL A 644 -36.35 -12.56 -7.42
C VAL A 644 -35.88 -13.94 -7.82
N TYR A 645 -34.63 -14.23 -7.47
CA TYR A 645 -33.97 -15.52 -7.64
C TYR A 645 -33.78 -16.20 -6.29
N LYS A 646 -33.85 -17.53 -6.28
CA LYS A 646 -33.66 -18.37 -5.09
C LYS A 646 -32.51 -19.34 -5.31
N HIS A 647 -31.64 -19.43 -4.31
CA HIS A 647 -30.71 -20.52 -4.12
C HIS A 647 -31.25 -21.46 -3.03
N SER A 648 -31.29 -22.77 -3.33
CA SER A 648 -31.77 -23.78 -2.38
C SER A 648 -30.63 -24.22 -1.46
N GLY A 649 -30.66 -23.73 -0.23
CA GLY A 649 -29.63 -23.99 0.77
C GLY A 649 -29.33 -22.75 1.63
N PRO A 650 -28.73 -22.94 2.81
CA PRO A 650 -28.34 -21.83 3.69
C PRO A 650 -27.30 -20.92 3.02
N LEU A 651 -27.15 -19.69 3.50
CA LEU A 651 -26.22 -18.68 2.95
C LEU A 651 -24.78 -19.18 2.76
N GLN A 652 -24.32 -20.06 3.65
CA GLN A 652 -23.00 -20.70 3.58
C GLN A 652 -22.80 -21.68 2.41
N SER A 653 -23.88 -22.20 1.83
CA SER A 653 -23.84 -23.13 0.70
C SER A 653 -23.75 -22.43 -0.66
N VAL A 654 -23.91 -21.11 -0.69
CA VAL A 654 -23.69 -20.32 -1.90
C VAL A 654 -22.20 -20.43 -2.28
N THR A 655 -21.97 -20.84 -3.52
CA THR A 655 -20.65 -20.93 -4.15
C THR A 655 -20.65 -20.17 -5.46
N ILE A 656 -19.47 -19.98 -6.07
CA ILE A 656 -19.35 -19.25 -7.34
C ILE A 656 -20.22 -19.87 -8.44
N ASP A 657 -20.36 -21.20 -8.42
CA ASP A 657 -21.18 -21.97 -9.36
C ASP A 657 -22.57 -22.33 -8.82
N ALA A 658 -23.07 -21.59 -7.81
CA ALA A 658 -24.38 -21.87 -7.23
C ALA A 658 -25.51 -21.65 -8.25
N ASP A 659 -26.44 -22.59 -8.31
CA ASP A 659 -27.66 -22.46 -9.12
C ASP A 659 -28.64 -21.48 -8.46
N TRP A 660 -29.19 -20.59 -9.28
CA TRP A 660 -30.20 -19.60 -8.92
C TRP A 660 -31.43 -19.76 -9.82
N THR A 661 -32.60 -19.91 -9.22
CA THR A 661 -33.87 -20.10 -9.95
C THR A 661 -34.80 -18.93 -9.71
N GLU A 662 -35.42 -18.38 -10.76
CA GLU A 662 -36.47 -17.34 -10.63
C GLU A 662 -37.67 -17.91 -9.84
N VAL A 663 -38.16 -17.18 -8.84
CA VAL A 663 -39.21 -17.66 -7.91
C VAL A 663 -40.32 -16.64 -7.65
N SER A 664 -40.48 -15.63 -8.49
CA SER A 664 -41.52 -14.62 -8.26
C SER A 664 -42.07 -14.02 -9.54
N ARG A 665 -43.37 -13.69 -9.52
CA ARG A 665 -44.05 -12.94 -10.55
C ARG A 665 -44.20 -11.48 -10.13
N GLY A 666 -43.30 -10.63 -10.62
CA GLY A 666 -43.29 -9.20 -10.31
C GLY A 666 -41.88 -8.68 -10.08
N GLN A 667 -41.69 -7.37 -10.22
CA GLN A 667 -40.42 -6.70 -10.02
C GLN A 667 -40.37 -5.98 -8.68
N VAL A 668 -39.24 -6.07 -8.00
CA VAL A 668 -39.01 -5.54 -6.66
C VAL A 668 -37.59 -4.96 -6.54
N GLN A 669 -37.38 -4.02 -5.63
CA GLN A 669 -36.08 -3.35 -5.41
C GLN A 669 -35.29 -3.97 -4.25
N ALA A 670 -35.99 -4.39 -3.20
CA ALA A 670 -35.35 -4.90 -1.99
C ALA A 670 -36.23 -5.95 -1.31
N LEU A 671 -35.59 -6.85 -0.56
CA LEU A 671 -36.21 -7.97 0.12
C LEU A 671 -35.85 -7.95 1.61
N ALA A 672 -36.77 -8.44 2.44
CA ALA A 672 -36.51 -8.75 3.84
C ALA A 672 -37.33 -9.99 4.24
N ILE A 673 -36.82 -10.81 5.14
CA ILE A 673 -37.56 -12.00 5.60
C ILE A 673 -38.02 -11.79 7.04
N HIS A 674 -39.30 -12.09 7.29
CA HIS A 674 -39.87 -12.12 8.63
C HIS A 674 -40.65 -13.42 8.84
N LYS A 675 -40.16 -14.28 9.74
CA LYS A 675 -40.76 -15.59 10.03
C LYS A 675 -40.83 -16.47 8.76
N LYS A 676 -42.03 -16.75 8.26
CA LYS A 676 -42.29 -17.59 7.08
C LYS A 676 -42.71 -16.78 5.85
N ALA A 677 -42.61 -15.46 5.91
CA ALA A 677 -42.96 -14.56 4.82
C ALA A 677 -41.74 -13.78 4.35
N ILE A 678 -41.66 -13.57 3.05
CA ILE A 678 -40.75 -12.59 2.44
C ILE A 678 -41.54 -11.30 2.21
N LEU A 679 -40.93 -10.19 2.59
CA LEU A 679 -41.39 -8.83 2.32
C LEU A 679 -40.57 -8.26 1.18
N ALA A 680 -41.20 -7.43 0.35
CA ALA A 680 -40.54 -6.75 -0.75
C ALA A 680 -40.93 -5.29 -0.86
N ALA A 681 -39.98 -4.44 -1.21
CA ALA A 681 -40.25 -3.09 -1.69
C ALA A 681 -40.46 -3.13 -3.20
N GLY A 682 -41.65 -2.75 -3.66
CA GLY A 682 -41.97 -2.65 -5.09
C GLY A 682 -41.29 -1.45 -5.74
N LEU A 683 -41.21 -1.46 -7.08
CA LEU A 683 -40.73 -0.30 -7.87
C LEU A 683 -41.62 0.94 -7.70
N ASP A 684 -42.85 0.76 -7.26
CA ASP A 684 -43.81 1.80 -6.89
C ASP A 684 -43.61 2.35 -5.48
N GLY A 685 -42.62 1.84 -4.75
CA GLY A 685 -42.29 2.21 -3.38
C GLY A 685 -43.17 1.54 -2.31
N ASN A 686 -44.15 0.72 -2.69
CA ASN A 686 -45.06 0.04 -1.76
C ASN A 686 -44.41 -1.21 -1.15
N ILE A 687 -44.92 -1.65 0.00
CA ILE A 687 -44.44 -2.88 0.64
C ILE A 687 -45.41 -4.01 0.38
N TYR A 688 -44.87 -5.11 -0.12
CA TYR A 688 -45.58 -6.33 -0.44
C TYR A 688 -45.07 -7.51 0.37
N GLN A 689 -45.84 -8.60 0.40
CA GLN A 689 -45.46 -9.86 1.03
C GLN A 689 -45.82 -11.08 0.18
N GLN A 690 -45.13 -12.18 0.44
CA GLN A 690 -45.46 -13.51 -0.07
C GLN A 690 -45.02 -14.60 0.93
N PRO A 691 -45.75 -15.73 1.05
CA PRO A 691 -45.27 -16.88 1.82
C PRO A 691 -44.05 -17.55 1.16
N LEU A 692 -43.00 -17.84 1.94
CA LEU A 692 -41.74 -18.42 1.44
C LEU A 692 -41.92 -19.80 0.77
N ASP A 693 -42.86 -20.59 1.27
CA ASP A 693 -43.19 -21.94 0.79
C ASP A 693 -44.05 -21.93 -0.48
N ALA A 694 -44.72 -20.82 -0.77
CA ALA A 694 -45.57 -20.66 -1.95
C ALA A 694 -44.85 -20.00 -3.13
N MET A 695 -43.65 -19.44 -2.94
CA MET A 695 -42.95 -18.66 -3.96
C MET A 695 -42.69 -19.45 -5.24
N SER A 696 -43.21 -18.94 -6.36
CA SER A 696 -42.93 -19.41 -7.71
C SER A 696 -43.13 -18.29 -8.73
N ILE A 697 -42.72 -18.54 -9.97
CA ILE A 697 -43.00 -17.64 -11.11
C ILE A 697 -44.50 -17.45 -11.42
N TYR A 698 -45.39 -18.15 -10.71
CA TYR A 698 -46.84 -18.08 -10.89
C TYR A 698 -47.58 -17.40 -9.73
N THR A 699 -46.88 -17.05 -8.64
CA THR A 699 -47.51 -16.45 -7.45
C THR A 699 -47.30 -14.95 -7.40
N ASP A 700 -48.37 -14.22 -7.15
CA ASP A 700 -48.37 -12.75 -7.09
C ASP A 700 -48.01 -12.23 -5.69
N TRP A 701 -47.55 -10.99 -5.62
CA TRP A 701 -47.26 -10.25 -4.39
C TRP A 701 -48.52 -9.65 -3.77
N GLU A 702 -48.67 -9.74 -2.45
CA GLU A 702 -49.80 -9.14 -1.71
C GLU A 702 -49.40 -7.81 -1.06
N LEU A 703 -50.17 -6.74 -1.26
CA LEU A 703 -49.89 -5.43 -0.68
C LEU A 703 -50.07 -5.45 0.85
N VAL A 704 -49.02 -5.06 1.58
CA VAL A 704 -49.05 -4.93 3.05
C VAL A 704 -49.42 -3.51 3.44
N ILE A 705 -48.74 -2.52 2.86
CA ILE A 705 -48.94 -1.11 3.14
C ILE A 705 -48.40 -0.24 2.00
N GLU A 706 -49.04 0.90 1.78
CA GLU A 706 -48.50 1.93 0.90
C GLU A 706 -47.19 2.47 1.47
N GLY A 707 -46.18 2.63 0.62
CA GLY A 707 -44.86 3.10 1.04
C GLY A 707 -44.57 4.54 0.60
N GLN A 708 -43.38 5.02 0.93
CA GLN A 708 -42.93 6.39 0.65
C GLN A 708 -41.69 6.39 -0.25
N ASN A 709 -41.77 5.65 -1.36
CA ASN A 709 -40.66 5.48 -2.30
C ASN A 709 -39.43 4.84 -1.64
N PHE A 710 -39.64 3.69 -0.98
CA PHE A 710 -38.58 3.01 -0.24
C PHE A 710 -37.71 2.16 -1.17
N HIS A 711 -36.39 2.35 -1.08
CA HIS A 711 -35.42 1.64 -1.92
C HIS A 711 -34.68 0.52 -1.18
N ARG A 712 -34.68 0.56 0.15
CA ARG A 712 -34.07 -0.46 0.99
C ARG A 712 -34.97 -0.79 2.16
N ILE A 713 -35.03 -2.07 2.51
CA ILE A 713 -35.80 -2.57 3.64
C ILE A 713 -34.99 -3.59 4.44
N SER A 714 -35.24 -3.65 5.75
CA SER A 714 -34.72 -4.71 6.62
C SER A 714 -35.67 -4.92 7.79
N VAL A 715 -35.71 -6.13 8.35
CA VAL A 715 -36.58 -6.45 9.49
C VAL A 715 -35.74 -6.91 10.67
N ARG A 716 -36.01 -6.33 11.84
CA ARG A 716 -35.46 -6.81 13.11
C ARG A 716 -36.52 -6.79 14.20
N ASP A 717 -36.61 -7.88 14.96
CA ASP A 717 -37.48 -8.01 16.14
C ASP A 717 -38.97 -7.68 15.87
N GLY A 718 -39.44 -7.96 14.65
CA GLY A 718 -40.83 -7.69 14.22
C GLY A 718 -41.09 -6.25 13.76
N VAL A 719 -40.05 -5.43 13.66
CA VAL A 719 -40.14 -4.07 13.12
C VAL A 719 -39.48 -4.05 11.74
N LEU A 720 -40.21 -3.58 10.74
CA LEU A 720 -39.71 -3.30 9.40
C LEU A 720 -39.12 -1.89 9.38
N TYR A 721 -37.87 -1.78 8.95
CA TYR A 721 -37.18 -0.53 8.70
C TYR A 721 -37.02 -0.31 7.20
N ALA A 722 -37.25 0.91 6.75
CA ALA A 722 -37.18 1.27 5.34
C ALA A 722 -36.54 2.65 5.14
N THR A 723 -35.87 2.87 4.01
CA THR A 723 -35.25 4.16 3.69
C THR A 723 -35.70 4.70 2.33
N SER A 724 -35.90 6.01 2.29
CA SER A 724 -36.21 6.77 1.07
C SER A 724 -34.98 7.59 0.63
N GLU A 725 -35.06 8.23 -0.55
CA GLU A 725 -33.94 9.00 -1.17
C GLU A 725 -33.32 10.10 -0.27
N LEU A 726 -34.01 10.54 0.78
CA LEU A 726 -33.53 11.60 1.69
C LEU A 726 -32.71 11.09 2.89
N SER A 727 -32.29 9.81 2.88
CA SER A 727 -31.56 9.15 3.98
C SER A 727 -32.29 9.17 5.33
N VAL A 728 -33.63 9.31 5.31
CA VAL A 728 -34.50 9.23 6.48
C VAL A 728 -34.94 7.78 6.64
N VAL A 729 -34.71 7.22 7.84
CA VAL A 729 -35.12 5.85 8.16
C VAL A 729 -36.52 5.88 8.76
N HIS A 730 -37.41 5.07 8.22
CA HIS A 730 -38.76 4.86 8.73
C HIS A 730 -38.85 3.47 9.36
N SER A 731 -39.77 3.30 10.30
CA SER A 731 -40.04 2.05 10.98
C SER A 731 -41.54 1.74 11.00
N LEU A 732 -41.88 0.45 10.97
CA LEU A 732 -43.24 -0.06 10.99
C LEU A 732 -43.32 -1.31 11.87
N ASP A 733 -44.22 -1.30 12.86
CA ASP A 733 -44.54 -2.48 13.68
C ASP A 733 -45.36 -3.47 12.84
N LEU A 734 -44.76 -4.59 12.42
CA LEU A 734 -45.42 -5.61 11.59
C LEU A 734 -46.58 -6.31 12.30
N ALA A 735 -46.67 -6.23 13.64
CA ALA A 735 -47.83 -6.74 14.37
C ALA A 735 -49.04 -5.79 14.28
N ARG A 736 -48.82 -4.51 13.97
CA ARG A 736 -49.85 -3.47 13.87
C ARG A 736 -49.61 -2.53 12.68
N PRO A 737 -49.61 -3.03 11.44
CA PRO A 737 -49.29 -2.23 10.25
C PRO A 737 -50.26 -1.06 10.04
N SER A 738 -51.48 -1.14 10.59
CA SER A 738 -52.47 -0.05 10.55
C SER A 738 -52.04 1.23 11.28
N ARG A 739 -50.97 1.20 12.08
CA ARG A 739 -50.40 2.40 12.71
C ARG A 739 -49.62 3.29 11.73
N GLY A 740 -49.27 2.76 10.56
CA GLY A 740 -48.49 3.49 9.57
C GLY A 740 -47.02 3.62 9.95
N TRP A 741 -46.28 4.35 9.10
CA TRP A 741 -44.84 4.56 9.24
C TRP A 741 -44.52 5.60 10.31
N GLU A 742 -43.51 5.32 11.13
CA GLU A 742 -42.93 6.26 12.10
C GLU A 742 -41.48 6.55 11.74
N GLU A 743 -41.04 7.81 11.84
CA GLU A 743 -39.63 8.17 11.62
C GLU A 743 -38.75 7.56 12.71
N ALA A 744 -37.74 6.78 12.30
CA ALA A 744 -36.83 6.09 13.19
C ALA A 744 -35.58 6.94 13.44
N SER A 745 -35.21 7.07 14.72
CA SER A 745 -33.96 7.74 15.08
C SER A 745 -32.74 6.93 14.62
N ILE A 746 -31.95 7.52 13.72
CA ILE A 746 -30.67 6.95 13.24
C ILE A 746 -29.74 6.55 14.40
N ARG A 747 -29.80 7.24 15.55
CA ARG A 747 -28.97 6.94 16.73
C ARG A 747 -29.34 5.64 17.45
N HIS A 748 -30.55 5.14 17.25
CA HIS A 748 -31.12 4.01 18.01
C HIS A 748 -31.47 2.82 17.12
N LEU A 749 -30.93 2.76 15.90
CA LEU A 749 -31.15 1.63 15.01
C LEU A 749 -30.45 0.36 15.54
N PRO A 750 -31.14 -0.79 15.55
CA PRO A 750 -30.55 -2.08 15.88
C PRO A 750 -29.42 -2.45 14.90
N GLY A 751 -28.50 -3.30 15.34
CA GLY A 751 -27.21 -3.49 14.64
C GLY A 751 -27.32 -4.04 13.21
N ASP A 752 -28.25 -4.95 12.97
CA ASP A 752 -28.47 -5.64 11.69
C ASP A 752 -29.20 -4.79 10.64
N VAL A 753 -29.84 -3.68 11.03
CA VAL A 753 -30.52 -2.76 10.08
C VAL A 753 -29.67 -1.52 9.75
N ARG A 754 -28.45 -1.41 10.27
CA ARG A 754 -27.58 -0.23 10.04
C ARG A 754 -27.04 -0.12 8.62
N HIS A 755 -27.04 -1.21 7.86
CA HIS A 755 -26.64 -1.20 6.44
C HIS A 755 -27.61 -0.42 5.53
N LEU A 756 -28.76 0.02 6.09
CA LEU A 756 -29.71 0.89 5.42
C LEU A 756 -29.22 2.35 5.33
N LEU A 757 -28.22 2.74 6.13
CA LEU A 757 -27.50 4.02 6.09
C LEU A 757 -26.23 3.86 5.25
#